data_AF-B2YKU4-F1
#
_entry.id   AF-B2YKU4-F1
#
_cell.length_a   1.000
_cell.length_b   1.000
_cell.length_c   1.000
_cell.angle_alpha   90.00
_cell.angle_beta   90.00
_cell.angle_gamma   90.00
#
_symmetry.space_group_name_H-M   'P 1'
#
loop_
_entity.id
_entity.type
_entity.pdbx_description
1 polymer ?
#
loop_
_entity_poly.entity_id
_entity_poly.type
_entity_poly.pdbx_seq_one_letter_code
_entity_poly.pdbx_strand_id
1 'polypeptide(L)'
;MSDAKNNLLLFFDRPSEPCFMQKGEENAVFEIPDNYYPEKYQRVSNAIGNRFGSDAGRMIPIRNIALPNLDLPMELPYNEQFSLFVPKHRKLAGRLIDIFMGMRDVEDLQSVCSYCQLRINPYMFNYCLSVAILHRPDTKGLSIPTFAESFPDKFMDPKVFRQAREVSSVVPSGARMPIVIPSNYTASDTEPEQRVAYFREDIGINLHHWHWHLVYPFDAADRAIVNKDRRGELFYYMHQQIIARYNVERMCNNLSRVRRYNNFRAAIEEGYFPKLDSTVASRAWPPRFAGTTIRDLDRPVDQIRSDVSELETWRDRFLQAIENMSVMLPNGRQLPLDEETGIDVLGNLMESSIISRNRPYYGDLHNMGHVFISYSHDPDHRHLEQFGVMGDSATAMRDPVFYRWHAYIDDIFHLYKYKLTPYGNDRLGLPQHQVSSVSIEGGGTPNTLNTLWEQSTVDLGRGMDFTPRGSVLARFTHLQHDEYNYVIEVNNTGGSSVMGMFRIFIAPTVDESGKPFSFDEQRKLMIELDKFSQGVKPGNNTIRRKSIDSSVTIPYERTFRNQADRPADPGTAGAAEFDFCGCGWPHHMLVPKGTTQGYPMVLFVMVSNWNDDRVEQDLVGSCNDAASYCGIRDRKYPDRRAMGFPFDRPAPAATTLSDFLRPNMAVRDCIVRFTDRTRQRGQQG
;
A
#
# COMPACT_ATOMS: atom_id res chain seq x y z
N MET A 1 -12.94 3.05 -29.41
CA MET A 1 -11.76 2.58 -28.65
C MET A 1 -11.42 1.18 -29.16
N SER A 2 -10.15 0.84 -29.37
CA SER A 2 -9.83 -0.49 -29.89
C SER A 2 -10.01 -1.57 -28.82
N ASP A 3 -10.55 -2.71 -29.23
CA ASP A 3 -10.66 -3.94 -28.43
C ASP A 3 -9.34 -4.31 -27.73
N ALA A 4 -8.20 -3.97 -28.34
CA ALA A 4 -6.86 -4.28 -27.86
C ALA A 4 -6.57 -3.73 -26.46
N LYS A 5 -7.15 -2.58 -26.09
CA LYS A 5 -6.94 -1.98 -24.77
C LYS A 5 -7.48 -2.85 -23.64
N ASN A 6 -8.69 -3.39 -23.80
CA ASN A 6 -9.29 -4.27 -22.79
C ASN A 6 -8.62 -5.66 -22.80
N ASN A 7 -8.13 -6.11 -23.96
CA ASN A 7 -7.42 -7.38 -24.08
C ASN A 7 -6.14 -7.44 -23.22
N LEU A 8 -5.51 -6.30 -22.90
CA LEU A 8 -4.36 -6.26 -21.98
C LEU A 8 -4.68 -6.85 -20.60
N LEU A 9 -5.95 -6.78 -20.16
CA LEU A 9 -6.38 -7.31 -18.87
C LEU A 9 -6.31 -8.85 -18.82
N LEU A 10 -6.41 -9.53 -19.95
CA LEU A 10 -6.29 -10.98 -20.04
C LEU A 10 -4.89 -11.48 -19.70
N PHE A 11 -3.86 -10.63 -19.78
CA PHE A 11 -2.50 -10.98 -19.34
C PHE A 11 -2.33 -11.10 -17.83
N PHE A 12 -3.32 -10.64 -17.05
CA PHE A 12 -3.35 -10.80 -15.61
C PHE A 12 -4.09 -12.07 -15.18
N ASP A 13 -4.80 -12.73 -16.10
CA ASP A 13 -5.52 -13.98 -15.84
C ASP A 13 -4.58 -15.18 -16.00
N ARG A 14 -4.57 -16.05 -14.98
CA ARG A 14 -3.74 -17.25 -14.90
C ARG A 14 -2.28 -16.95 -15.27
N PRO A 15 -1.54 -16.22 -14.42
CA PRO A 15 -0.25 -15.62 -14.79
C PRO A 15 0.80 -16.64 -15.27
N SER A 16 0.76 -17.88 -14.78
CA SER A 16 1.72 -18.93 -15.16
C SER A 16 1.21 -19.82 -16.30
N GLU A 17 -0.07 -19.71 -16.68
CA GLU A 17 -0.58 -20.35 -17.90
C GLU A 17 -0.11 -19.57 -19.14
N PRO A 18 0.56 -20.22 -20.11
CA PRO A 18 0.97 -19.58 -21.35
C PRO A 18 -0.19 -18.89 -22.08
N CYS A 19 0.03 -17.68 -22.61
CA CYS A 19 -1.04 -16.86 -23.21
C CYS A 19 -1.64 -17.43 -24.52
N PHE A 20 -1.09 -18.51 -25.08
CA PHE A 20 -1.76 -19.26 -26.15
C PHE A 20 -2.93 -20.13 -25.65
N MET A 21 -3.07 -20.32 -24.33
CA MET A 21 -4.22 -20.97 -23.72
C MET A 21 -5.42 -20.01 -23.63
N GLN A 22 -6.61 -20.55 -23.38
CA GLN A 22 -7.83 -19.77 -23.17
C GLN A 22 -7.71 -18.87 -21.91
N LYS A 23 -8.06 -17.59 -22.05
CA LYS A 23 -7.99 -16.55 -21.01
C LYS A 23 -9.36 -15.96 -20.71
N GLY A 24 -9.56 -15.59 -19.44
CA GLY A 24 -10.80 -15.01 -18.93
C GLY A 24 -12.00 -15.95 -18.98
N GLU A 25 -13.16 -15.44 -18.58
CA GLU A 25 -14.41 -16.21 -18.54
C GLU A 25 -15.04 -16.44 -19.94
N GLU A 26 -14.69 -15.61 -20.92
CA GLU A 26 -15.13 -15.76 -22.33
C GLU A 26 -14.30 -16.78 -23.12
N ASN A 27 -13.35 -17.47 -22.47
CA ASN A 27 -12.42 -18.40 -23.12
C ASN A 27 -11.73 -17.77 -24.35
N ALA A 28 -11.24 -16.53 -24.20
CA ALA A 28 -10.57 -15.80 -25.28
C ALA A 28 -9.18 -16.40 -25.56
N VAL A 29 -8.78 -16.47 -26.83
CA VAL A 29 -7.48 -17.02 -27.24
C VAL A 29 -6.73 -16.00 -28.07
N PHE A 30 -5.45 -15.77 -27.72
CA PHE A 30 -4.55 -14.98 -28.54
C PHE A 30 -4.01 -15.82 -29.71
N GLU A 31 -4.10 -15.30 -30.93
CA GLU A 31 -3.55 -15.92 -32.14
C GLU A 31 -2.02 -15.71 -32.17
N ILE A 32 -1.31 -16.51 -31.37
CA ILE A 32 0.14 -16.40 -31.20
C ILE A 32 0.88 -16.79 -32.49
N PRO A 33 1.74 -15.92 -33.06
CA PRO A 33 2.59 -16.27 -34.20
C PRO A 33 3.54 -17.43 -33.86
N ASP A 34 3.86 -18.30 -34.82
CA ASP A 34 4.72 -19.47 -34.58
C ASP A 34 6.08 -19.12 -33.96
N ASN A 35 6.69 -17.99 -34.40
CA ASN A 35 7.96 -17.51 -33.88
C ASN A 35 7.87 -16.96 -32.44
N TYR A 36 6.67 -16.80 -31.87
CA TYR A 36 6.47 -16.35 -30.49
C TYR A 36 6.39 -17.53 -29.52
N TYR A 37 6.15 -18.76 -29.99
CA TYR A 37 6.15 -19.92 -29.11
C TYR A 37 7.54 -20.13 -28.49
N PRO A 38 7.64 -20.40 -27.17
CA PRO A 38 8.87 -20.87 -26.55
C PRO A 38 9.37 -22.15 -27.22
N GLU A 39 10.69 -22.36 -27.25
CA GLU A 39 11.33 -23.50 -27.92
C GLU A 39 10.68 -24.85 -27.56
N LYS A 40 10.34 -25.04 -26.28
CA LYS A 40 9.65 -26.25 -25.77
C LYS A 40 8.29 -26.56 -26.41
N TYR A 41 7.64 -25.57 -27.02
CA TYR A 41 6.31 -25.70 -27.65
C TYR A 41 6.34 -25.51 -29.18
N GLN A 42 7.43 -25.01 -29.76
CA GLN A 42 7.51 -24.71 -31.20
C GLN A 42 7.18 -25.91 -32.09
N ARG A 43 7.67 -27.12 -31.74
CA ARG A 43 7.42 -28.34 -32.54
C ARG A 43 5.96 -28.79 -32.55
N VAL A 44 5.15 -28.28 -31.62
CA VAL A 44 3.75 -28.66 -31.44
C VAL A 44 2.82 -27.45 -31.48
N SER A 45 3.28 -26.29 -32.01
CA SER A 45 2.49 -25.04 -32.05
C SER A 45 1.15 -25.24 -32.75
N ASN A 46 1.14 -25.92 -33.90
CA ASN A 46 -0.08 -26.25 -34.65
C ASN A 46 -1.08 -27.08 -33.83
N ALA A 47 -0.60 -28.08 -33.09
CA ALA A 47 -1.47 -28.92 -32.26
C ALA A 47 -2.04 -28.14 -31.06
N ILE A 48 -1.22 -27.27 -30.46
CA ILE A 48 -1.62 -26.39 -29.34
C ILE A 48 -2.65 -25.36 -29.81
N GLY A 49 -2.36 -24.67 -30.92
CA GLY A 49 -3.26 -23.68 -31.51
C GLY A 49 -4.63 -24.26 -31.84
N ASN A 50 -4.66 -25.44 -32.46
CA ASN A 50 -5.92 -26.15 -32.75
C ASN A 50 -6.67 -26.54 -31.48
N ARG A 51 -5.96 -27.08 -30.46
CA ARG A 51 -6.58 -27.54 -29.22
C ARG A 51 -7.27 -26.42 -28.44
N PHE A 52 -6.64 -25.26 -28.32
CA PHE A 52 -7.20 -24.16 -27.53
C PHE A 52 -8.11 -23.24 -28.37
N GLY A 53 -7.88 -23.17 -29.68
CA GLY A 53 -8.70 -22.39 -30.61
C GLY A 53 -10.04 -23.02 -30.98
N SER A 54 -10.19 -24.36 -30.96
CA SER A 54 -11.42 -25.02 -31.43
C SER A 54 -12.68 -24.67 -30.64
N ASP A 55 -12.53 -24.46 -29.33
CA ASP A 55 -13.63 -24.13 -28.41
C ASP A 55 -13.49 -22.70 -27.85
N ALA A 56 -12.72 -21.83 -28.52
CA ALA A 56 -12.52 -20.45 -28.08
C ALA A 56 -13.80 -19.62 -28.26
N GLY A 57 -14.21 -18.89 -27.21
CA GLY A 57 -15.35 -17.97 -27.32
C GLY A 57 -15.01 -16.70 -28.10
N ARG A 58 -13.71 -16.34 -28.18
CA ARG A 58 -13.21 -15.18 -28.92
C ARG A 58 -11.75 -15.40 -29.35
N MET A 59 -11.45 -15.13 -30.63
CA MET A 59 -10.08 -15.13 -31.14
C MET A 59 -9.55 -13.69 -31.20
N ILE A 60 -8.33 -13.48 -30.70
CA ILE A 60 -7.68 -12.17 -30.62
C ILE A 60 -6.41 -12.16 -31.51
N PRO A 61 -6.44 -11.47 -32.66
CA PRO A 61 -5.28 -11.36 -33.54
C PRO A 61 -4.09 -10.69 -32.85
N ILE A 62 -2.89 -11.25 -33.04
CA ILE A 62 -1.63 -10.62 -32.62
C ILE A 62 -0.91 -10.05 -33.84
N ARG A 63 -0.69 -8.72 -33.83
CA ARG A 63 0.11 -8.04 -34.85
C ARG A 63 1.56 -8.53 -34.79
N ASN A 64 2.13 -8.94 -35.91
CA ASN A 64 3.56 -9.25 -35.95
C ASN A 64 4.38 -7.95 -35.89
N ILE A 65 5.36 -7.87 -34.98
CA ILE A 65 6.22 -6.70 -34.77
C ILE A 65 7.69 -7.10 -34.78
N ALA A 66 8.59 -6.12 -34.90
CA ALA A 66 10.00 -6.34 -34.62
C ALA A 66 10.18 -6.67 -33.13
N LEU A 67 10.74 -7.84 -32.83
CA LEU A 67 10.89 -8.32 -31.46
C LEU A 67 11.98 -7.51 -30.71
N PRO A 68 11.70 -7.04 -29.48
CA PRO A 68 12.70 -6.35 -28.70
C PRO A 68 13.78 -7.32 -28.19
N ASN A 69 14.95 -6.79 -27.88
CA ASN A 69 15.95 -7.54 -27.12
C ASN A 69 15.46 -7.72 -25.66
N LEU A 70 15.26 -8.98 -25.26
CA LEU A 70 14.85 -9.39 -23.91
C LEU A 70 15.98 -10.05 -23.10
N ASP A 71 17.22 -10.06 -23.58
CA ASP A 71 18.36 -10.75 -22.96
C ASP A 71 18.51 -10.38 -21.48
N LEU A 72 18.44 -9.07 -21.16
CA LEU A 72 18.55 -8.58 -19.80
C LEU A 72 17.34 -9.00 -18.94
N PRO A 73 16.07 -8.65 -19.26
CA PRO A 73 14.91 -9.12 -18.48
C PRO A 73 14.81 -10.66 -18.31
N MET A 74 15.31 -11.43 -19.28
CA MET A 74 15.32 -12.90 -19.22
C MET A 74 16.40 -13.47 -18.26
N GLU A 75 17.28 -12.63 -17.70
CA GLU A 75 18.23 -13.06 -16.66
C GLU A 75 17.55 -13.45 -15.34
N LEU A 76 16.29 -13.05 -15.11
CA LEU A 76 15.48 -13.55 -13.99
C LEU A 76 14.77 -14.83 -14.45
N PRO A 77 15.07 -16.01 -13.86
CA PRO A 77 14.41 -17.24 -14.24
C PRO A 77 12.88 -17.16 -14.06
N TYR A 78 12.17 -17.91 -14.91
CA TYR A 78 10.72 -17.89 -14.97
C TYR A 78 10.06 -18.30 -13.63
N ASN A 79 10.69 -19.20 -12.89
CA ASN A 79 10.24 -19.80 -11.63
C ASN A 79 11.01 -19.27 -10.40
N GLU A 80 11.35 -17.98 -10.41
CA GLU A 80 11.99 -17.31 -9.26
C GLU A 80 11.05 -16.25 -8.67
N GLN A 81 11.35 -15.81 -7.44
CA GLN A 81 10.66 -14.67 -6.85
C GLN A 81 11.15 -13.35 -7.47
N PHE A 82 10.29 -12.35 -7.46
CA PHE A 82 10.61 -10.99 -7.91
C PHE A 82 10.41 -10.01 -6.77
N SER A 83 11.33 -9.06 -6.65
CA SER A 83 11.28 -8.00 -5.64
C SER A 83 12.02 -6.78 -6.12
N LEU A 84 11.42 -5.61 -5.94
CA LEU A 84 12.10 -4.33 -6.17
C LEU A 84 13.19 -4.05 -5.13
N PHE A 85 13.18 -4.67 -3.95
CA PHE A 85 14.27 -4.46 -2.98
C PHE A 85 15.60 -5.06 -3.48
N VAL A 86 15.57 -6.08 -4.35
CA VAL A 86 16.78 -6.66 -4.95
C VAL A 86 17.31 -5.77 -6.08
N PRO A 87 18.55 -5.24 -6.01
CA PRO A 87 19.09 -4.31 -7.01
C PRO A 87 19.06 -4.83 -8.45
N LYS A 88 19.45 -6.10 -8.67
CA LYS A 88 19.37 -6.73 -9.98
C LYS A 88 17.95 -6.66 -10.55
N HIS A 89 16.95 -7.06 -9.75
CA HIS A 89 15.55 -7.10 -10.18
C HIS A 89 15.02 -5.72 -10.58
N ARG A 90 15.41 -4.64 -9.88
CA ARG A 90 15.08 -3.26 -10.28
C ARG A 90 15.54 -2.94 -11.70
N LYS A 91 16.79 -3.31 -12.03
CA LYS A 91 17.38 -3.10 -13.35
C LYS A 91 16.62 -3.89 -14.42
N LEU A 92 16.27 -5.14 -14.13
CA LEU A 92 15.51 -6.00 -15.05
C LEU A 92 14.11 -5.43 -15.31
N ALA A 93 13.39 -5.04 -14.25
CA ALA A 93 12.07 -4.45 -14.33
C ALA A 93 12.08 -3.10 -15.06
N GLY A 94 13.08 -2.25 -14.78
CA GLY A 94 13.25 -0.97 -15.47
C GLY A 94 13.40 -1.13 -16.98
N ARG A 95 14.21 -2.11 -17.43
CA ARG A 95 14.36 -2.40 -18.86
C ARG A 95 13.06 -2.89 -19.50
N LEU A 96 12.30 -3.75 -18.82
CA LEU A 96 11.03 -4.24 -19.35
C LEU A 96 9.96 -3.14 -19.40
N ILE A 97 9.93 -2.26 -18.41
CA ILE A 97 9.06 -1.06 -18.42
C ILE A 97 9.40 -0.16 -19.60
N ASP A 98 10.68 0.12 -19.88
CA ASP A 98 11.10 0.91 -21.05
C ASP A 98 10.58 0.33 -22.35
N ILE A 99 10.66 -1.00 -22.51
CA ILE A 99 10.14 -1.69 -23.70
C ILE A 99 8.64 -1.43 -23.83
N PHE A 100 7.86 -1.63 -22.76
CA PHE A 100 6.41 -1.41 -22.79
C PHE A 100 6.02 0.06 -23.00
N MET A 101 6.73 0.99 -22.38
CA MET A 101 6.51 2.43 -22.56
C MET A 101 6.90 2.90 -23.97
N GLY A 102 7.90 2.26 -24.60
CA GLY A 102 8.38 2.59 -25.94
C GLY A 102 7.53 2.06 -27.10
N MET A 103 6.51 1.23 -26.83
CA MET A 103 5.60 0.74 -27.89
C MET A 103 4.75 1.88 -28.46
N ARG A 104 4.54 1.87 -29.78
CA ARG A 104 3.92 2.99 -30.52
C ARG A 104 2.43 3.15 -30.23
N ASP A 105 1.73 2.03 -30.13
CA ASP A 105 0.29 1.95 -29.89
C ASP A 105 -0.06 0.72 -29.03
N VAL A 106 -1.34 0.58 -28.70
CA VAL A 106 -1.85 -0.47 -27.82
C VAL A 106 -1.77 -1.85 -28.49
N GLU A 107 -1.88 -1.94 -29.80
CA GLU A 107 -1.78 -3.20 -30.54
C GLU A 107 -0.34 -3.72 -30.58
N ASP A 108 0.66 -2.85 -30.77
CA ASP A 108 2.08 -3.17 -30.62
C ASP A 108 2.38 -3.58 -29.16
N LEU A 109 1.78 -2.89 -28.18
CA LEU A 109 1.89 -3.28 -26.77
C LEU A 109 1.29 -4.67 -26.51
N GLN A 110 0.10 -4.97 -27.02
CA GLN A 110 -0.54 -6.29 -26.90
C GLN A 110 0.36 -7.38 -27.50
N SER A 111 0.95 -7.12 -28.67
CA SER A 111 1.87 -8.06 -29.32
C SER A 111 3.11 -8.32 -28.48
N VAL A 112 3.82 -7.28 -28.04
CA VAL A 112 5.03 -7.47 -27.23
C VAL A 112 4.70 -8.11 -25.87
N CYS A 113 3.55 -7.80 -25.26
CA CYS A 113 3.11 -8.42 -24.02
C CYS A 113 2.89 -9.92 -24.19
N SER A 114 2.27 -10.35 -25.29
CA SER A 114 2.09 -11.78 -25.58
C SER A 114 3.44 -12.51 -25.73
N TYR A 115 4.42 -11.89 -26.39
CA TYR A 115 5.78 -12.43 -26.54
C TYR A 115 6.52 -12.54 -25.20
N CYS A 116 6.41 -11.50 -24.37
CA CYS A 116 7.05 -11.41 -23.06
C CYS A 116 6.42 -12.37 -22.04
N GLN A 117 5.09 -12.51 -21.98
CA GLN A 117 4.41 -13.38 -21.00
C GLN A 117 4.88 -14.84 -21.09
N LEU A 118 5.26 -15.29 -22.29
CA LEU A 118 5.75 -16.65 -22.55
C LEU A 118 7.21 -16.88 -22.13
N ARG A 119 7.95 -15.85 -21.71
CA ARG A 119 9.41 -15.88 -21.49
C ARG A 119 9.84 -15.26 -20.16
N ILE A 120 9.18 -14.20 -19.74
CA ILE A 120 9.54 -13.41 -18.58
C ILE A 120 8.88 -13.98 -17.32
N ASN A 121 9.60 -13.91 -16.20
CA ASN A 121 9.09 -14.19 -14.86
C ASN A 121 7.68 -13.57 -14.64
N PRO A 122 6.65 -14.37 -14.25
CA PRO A 122 5.28 -13.90 -14.13
C PRO A 122 5.07 -12.71 -13.18
N TYR A 123 5.76 -12.69 -12.04
CA TYR A 123 5.67 -11.58 -11.10
C TYR A 123 6.26 -10.30 -11.68
N MET A 124 7.45 -10.37 -12.29
CA MET A 124 8.09 -9.22 -12.92
C MET A 124 7.28 -8.70 -14.11
N PHE A 125 6.77 -9.60 -14.95
CA PHE A 125 5.92 -9.24 -16.08
C PHE A 125 4.65 -8.51 -15.63
N ASN A 126 3.96 -9.05 -14.61
CA ASN A 126 2.76 -8.43 -14.05
C ASN A 126 3.04 -7.03 -13.49
N TYR A 127 4.13 -6.87 -12.72
CA TYR A 127 4.55 -5.58 -12.20
C TYR A 127 4.84 -4.57 -13.33
N CYS A 128 5.68 -4.95 -14.30
CA CYS A 128 6.06 -4.06 -15.40
C CYS A 128 4.86 -3.66 -16.28
N LEU A 129 3.95 -4.60 -16.57
CA LEU A 129 2.72 -4.31 -17.31
C LEU A 129 1.78 -3.38 -16.53
N SER A 130 1.67 -3.60 -15.20
CA SER A 130 0.89 -2.72 -14.31
C SER A 130 1.43 -1.29 -14.35
N VAL A 131 2.75 -1.10 -14.23
CA VAL A 131 3.38 0.22 -14.35
C VAL A 131 3.09 0.83 -15.73
N ALA A 132 3.25 0.07 -16.82
CA ALA A 132 3.00 0.58 -18.16
C ALA A 132 1.54 1.04 -18.35
N ILE A 133 0.57 0.24 -17.91
CA ILE A 133 -0.87 0.58 -17.99
C ILE A 133 -1.20 1.86 -17.20
N LEU A 134 -0.56 2.08 -16.05
CA LEU A 134 -0.81 3.29 -15.24
C LEU A 134 -0.27 4.58 -15.89
N HIS A 135 0.85 4.48 -16.63
CA HIS A 135 1.60 5.63 -17.10
C HIS A 135 1.40 5.95 -18.58
N ARG A 136 1.09 4.97 -19.44
CA ARG A 136 0.87 5.25 -20.87
C ARG A 136 -0.40 6.09 -21.08
N PRO A 137 -0.37 7.10 -21.97
CA PRO A 137 -1.54 7.92 -22.28
C PRO A 137 -2.69 7.13 -22.93
N ASP A 138 -2.38 6.16 -23.79
CA ASP A 138 -3.34 5.36 -24.54
C ASP A 138 -4.01 4.24 -23.73
N THR A 139 -3.52 3.95 -22.52
CA THR A 139 -4.12 2.98 -21.58
C THR A 139 -4.90 3.63 -20.43
N LYS A 140 -5.01 4.97 -20.36
CA LYS A 140 -5.77 5.66 -19.30
C LYS A 140 -7.23 5.19 -19.26
N GLY A 141 -7.79 5.01 -18.07
CA GLY A 141 -9.14 4.44 -17.90
C GLY A 141 -9.20 2.92 -18.06
N LEU A 142 -8.07 2.24 -17.94
CA LEU A 142 -8.00 0.80 -17.77
C LEU A 142 -7.75 0.48 -16.29
N SER A 143 -8.59 -0.38 -15.71
CA SER A 143 -8.45 -0.82 -14.32
C SER A 143 -7.55 -2.05 -14.24
N ILE A 144 -6.50 -1.96 -13.42
CA ILE A 144 -5.64 -3.12 -13.18
C ILE A 144 -6.40 -4.10 -12.29
N PRO A 145 -6.47 -5.39 -12.65
CA PRO A 145 -7.12 -6.39 -11.82
C PRO A 145 -6.44 -6.50 -10.46
N THR A 146 -7.22 -6.74 -9.41
CA THR A 146 -6.72 -6.82 -8.04
C THR A 146 -5.57 -7.83 -7.93
N PHE A 147 -4.45 -7.40 -7.34
CA PHE A 147 -3.24 -8.23 -7.24
C PHE A 147 -3.48 -9.51 -6.42
N ALA A 148 -4.37 -9.46 -5.41
CA ALA A 148 -4.79 -10.63 -4.64
C ALA A 148 -5.58 -11.67 -5.45
N GLU A 149 -6.12 -11.32 -6.62
CA GLU A 149 -6.74 -12.28 -7.53
C GLU A 149 -5.75 -12.80 -8.57
N SER A 150 -4.72 -12.01 -8.94
CA SER A 150 -3.65 -12.47 -9.84
C SER A 150 -2.75 -13.48 -9.14
N PHE A 151 -2.33 -13.14 -7.92
CA PHE A 151 -1.38 -13.90 -7.10
C PHE A 151 -1.91 -14.05 -5.68
N PRO A 152 -3.03 -14.78 -5.51
CA PRO A 152 -3.64 -15.01 -4.19
C PRO A 152 -2.68 -15.69 -3.21
N ASP A 153 -1.68 -16.41 -3.71
CA ASP A 153 -0.65 -17.12 -2.96
C ASP A 153 0.22 -16.23 -2.07
N LYS A 154 0.25 -14.91 -2.34
CA LYS A 154 0.90 -13.91 -1.46
C LYS A 154 0.04 -13.47 -0.27
N PHE A 155 -1.23 -13.85 -0.24
CA PHE A 155 -2.22 -13.26 0.68
C PHE A 155 -2.90 -14.26 1.61
N MET A 156 -2.68 -15.56 1.45
CA MET A 156 -3.37 -16.57 2.27
C MET A 156 -2.59 -17.88 2.41
N ASP A 157 -3.00 -18.69 3.38
CA ASP A 157 -2.41 -20.00 3.71
C ASP A 157 -2.41 -20.95 2.49
N PRO A 158 -1.30 -21.63 2.17
CA PRO A 158 -1.19 -22.57 1.06
C PRO A 158 -2.21 -23.71 1.11
N LYS A 159 -2.70 -24.08 2.30
CA LYS A 159 -3.75 -25.11 2.48
C LYS A 159 -5.05 -24.74 1.76
N VAL A 160 -5.33 -23.44 1.60
CA VAL A 160 -6.49 -22.93 0.86
C VAL A 160 -6.40 -23.36 -0.61
N PHE A 161 -5.22 -23.28 -1.24
CA PHE A 161 -5.07 -23.66 -2.67
C PHE A 161 -5.22 -25.16 -2.91
N ARG A 162 -4.82 -25.98 -1.95
CA ARG A 162 -5.08 -27.43 -2.02
C ARG A 162 -6.58 -27.71 -2.04
N GLN A 163 -7.33 -27.11 -1.12
CA GLN A 163 -8.80 -27.24 -1.06
C GLN A 163 -9.46 -26.62 -2.29
N ALA A 164 -8.97 -25.48 -2.76
CA ALA A 164 -9.48 -24.79 -3.94
C ALA A 164 -9.33 -25.64 -5.20
N ARG A 165 -8.20 -26.34 -5.35
CA ARG A 165 -7.98 -27.28 -6.47
C ARG A 165 -8.94 -28.47 -6.41
N GLU A 166 -9.18 -29.01 -5.20
CA GLU A 166 -10.16 -30.07 -4.97
C GLU A 166 -11.57 -29.61 -5.36
N VAL A 167 -12.03 -28.47 -4.81
CA VAL A 167 -13.35 -27.89 -5.10
C VAL A 167 -13.51 -27.59 -6.58
N SER A 168 -12.52 -26.99 -7.23
CA SER A 168 -12.58 -26.66 -8.66
C SER A 168 -12.71 -27.90 -9.54
N SER A 169 -12.08 -29.01 -9.15
CA SER A 169 -12.05 -30.25 -9.92
C SER A 169 -13.25 -31.17 -9.68
N VAL A 170 -13.78 -31.19 -8.45
CA VAL A 170 -14.84 -32.12 -8.02
C VAL A 170 -16.22 -31.50 -8.14
N VAL A 171 -16.37 -30.21 -7.83
CA VAL A 171 -17.68 -29.55 -7.72
C VAL A 171 -17.92 -28.63 -8.93
N PRO A 172 -19.04 -28.80 -9.66
CA PRO A 172 -19.36 -27.94 -10.79
C PRO A 172 -19.48 -26.47 -10.39
N SER A 173 -19.16 -25.58 -11.32
CA SER A 173 -19.31 -24.13 -11.12
C SER A 173 -20.75 -23.78 -10.72
N GLY A 174 -20.92 -22.84 -9.78
CA GLY A 174 -22.22 -22.43 -9.23
C GLY A 174 -22.68 -23.18 -7.97
N ALA A 175 -22.19 -24.40 -7.71
CA ALA A 175 -22.49 -25.16 -6.49
C ALA A 175 -21.35 -25.16 -5.45
N ARG A 176 -20.26 -24.44 -5.74
CA ARG A 176 -19.05 -24.41 -4.92
C ARG A 176 -19.30 -23.60 -3.65
N MET A 177 -18.93 -24.15 -2.49
CA MET A 177 -18.96 -23.43 -1.22
C MET A 177 -17.66 -22.65 -1.00
N PRO A 178 -17.69 -21.46 -0.40
CA PRO A 178 -16.48 -20.71 -0.08
C PRO A 178 -15.57 -21.46 0.91
N ILE A 179 -14.28 -21.47 0.61
CA ILE A 179 -13.25 -22.08 1.47
C ILE A 179 -12.92 -21.12 2.60
N VAL A 180 -13.12 -21.54 3.84
CA VAL A 180 -12.89 -20.67 5.00
C VAL A 180 -11.39 -20.63 5.34
N ILE A 181 -10.85 -19.40 5.34
CA ILE A 181 -9.48 -19.11 5.78
C ILE A 181 -9.51 -18.93 7.30
N PRO A 182 -8.73 -19.71 8.07
CA PRO A 182 -8.65 -19.52 9.51
C PRO A 182 -7.98 -18.18 9.86
N SER A 183 -8.48 -17.49 10.88
CA SER A 183 -7.88 -16.22 11.35
C SER A 183 -6.51 -16.43 11.99
N ASN A 184 -6.32 -17.53 12.71
CA ASN A 184 -5.05 -17.90 13.34
C ASN A 184 -4.39 -19.03 12.52
N TYR A 185 -3.39 -18.70 11.71
CA TYR A 185 -2.67 -19.68 10.89
C TYR A 185 -1.14 -19.54 10.94
N THR A 186 -0.62 -18.35 11.22
CA THR A 186 0.84 -18.11 11.26
C THR A 186 1.45 -18.50 12.61
N ALA A 187 0.76 -18.21 13.72
CA ALA A 187 1.10 -18.62 15.08
C ALA A 187 -0.14 -18.90 15.95
N SER A 188 0.06 -19.52 17.12
CA SER A 188 -0.96 -19.68 18.17
C SER A 188 -0.99 -18.48 19.11
N ASP A 189 -2.04 -18.36 19.93
CA ASP A 189 -2.22 -17.26 20.90
C ASP A 189 -1.14 -17.19 22.00
N THR A 190 -0.31 -18.23 22.12
CA THR A 190 0.89 -18.24 22.97
C THR A 190 1.98 -17.28 22.48
N GLU A 191 1.97 -16.94 21.18
CA GLU A 191 2.84 -15.91 20.60
C GLU A 191 2.16 -14.54 20.77
N PRO A 192 2.68 -13.62 21.61
CA PRO A 192 2.00 -12.35 21.89
C PRO A 192 1.75 -11.50 20.63
N GLU A 193 2.67 -11.53 19.67
CA GLU A 193 2.54 -10.81 18.40
C GLU A 193 1.38 -11.34 17.53
N GLN A 194 0.85 -12.55 17.79
CA GLN A 194 -0.34 -13.09 17.11
C GLN A 194 -1.59 -12.22 17.37
N ARG A 195 -1.66 -11.51 18.50
CA ARG A 195 -2.84 -10.70 18.86
C ARG A 195 -3.15 -9.60 17.86
N VAL A 196 -2.15 -9.12 17.14
CA VAL A 196 -2.27 -8.08 16.09
C VAL A 196 -2.11 -8.66 14.68
N ALA A 197 -2.19 -9.99 14.51
CA ALA A 197 -2.15 -10.63 13.20
C ALA A 197 -3.30 -10.14 12.28
N TYR A 198 -4.48 -9.83 12.84
CA TYR A 198 -5.60 -9.26 12.07
C TYR A 198 -5.26 -7.92 11.39
N PHE A 199 -4.24 -7.20 11.86
CA PHE A 199 -3.73 -5.98 11.23
C PHE A 199 -2.60 -6.31 10.26
N ARG A 200 -1.61 -7.09 10.72
CA ARG A 200 -0.41 -7.44 9.94
C ARG A 200 -0.74 -8.22 8.67
N GLU A 201 -1.70 -9.14 8.78
CA GLU A 201 -2.04 -10.14 7.77
C GLU A 201 -3.35 -9.83 7.05
N ASP A 202 -3.95 -8.65 7.31
CA ASP A 202 -5.09 -8.16 6.55
C ASP A 202 -4.73 -8.01 5.07
N ILE A 203 -5.56 -8.57 4.20
CA ILE A 203 -5.32 -8.56 2.76
C ILE A 203 -5.40 -7.12 2.22
N GLY A 204 -6.32 -6.30 2.72
CA GLY A 204 -6.51 -4.91 2.28
C GLY A 204 -5.32 -4.01 2.65
N ILE A 205 -4.76 -4.17 3.85
CA ILE A 205 -3.57 -3.42 4.30
C ILE A 205 -2.35 -3.77 3.43
N ASN A 206 -2.13 -5.06 3.19
CA ASN A 206 -1.01 -5.52 2.34
C ASN A 206 -1.21 -5.09 0.87
N LEU A 207 -2.45 -5.10 0.36
CA LEU A 207 -2.78 -4.55 -0.96
C LEU A 207 -2.52 -3.05 -1.02
N HIS A 208 -2.91 -2.27 0.00
CA HIS A 208 -2.63 -0.84 0.06
C HIS A 208 -1.12 -0.57 -0.06
N HIS A 209 -0.31 -1.27 0.72
CA HIS A 209 1.15 -1.10 0.73
C HIS A 209 1.78 -1.47 -0.63
N TRP A 210 1.34 -2.57 -1.25
CA TRP A 210 1.77 -2.94 -2.60
C TRP A 210 1.39 -1.87 -3.63
N HIS A 211 0.12 -1.43 -3.66
CA HIS A 211 -0.35 -0.42 -4.60
C HIS A 211 0.34 0.93 -4.41
N TRP A 212 0.63 1.32 -3.16
CA TRP A 212 1.36 2.55 -2.88
C TRP A 212 2.75 2.51 -3.52
N HIS A 213 3.50 1.41 -3.33
CA HIS A 213 4.82 1.23 -3.96
C HIS A 213 4.75 1.03 -5.48
N LEU A 214 3.64 0.51 -6.02
CA LEU A 214 3.40 0.47 -7.47
C LEU A 214 3.18 1.87 -8.06
N VAL A 215 2.42 2.72 -7.37
CA VAL A 215 2.15 4.10 -7.79
C VAL A 215 3.37 4.99 -7.58
N TYR A 216 4.11 4.81 -6.49
CA TYR A 216 5.30 5.60 -6.13
C TYR A 216 6.56 4.74 -6.11
N PRO A 217 6.96 4.15 -7.26
CA PRO A 217 8.15 3.30 -7.32
C PRO A 217 9.39 4.14 -7.04
N PHE A 218 10.38 3.54 -6.38
CA PHE A 218 11.63 4.23 -6.05
C PHE A 218 12.68 4.14 -7.16
N ASP A 219 12.50 3.24 -8.13
CA ASP A 219 13.38 3.10 -9.30
C ASP A 219 12.54 2.83 -10.56
N ALA A 220 12.94 3.47 -11.65
CA ALA A 220 12.42 3.25 -12.99
C ALA A 220 13.43 3.83 -13.98
N ALA A 221 13.42 3.32 -15.21
CA ALA A 221 14.36 3.81 -16.22
C ALA A 221 14.03 5.23 -16.71
N ASP A 222 12.74 5.60 -16.81
CA ASP A 222 12.33 7.00 -16.90
C ASP A 222 12.14 7.60 -15.49
N ARG A 223 12.96 8.60 -15.17
CA ARG A 223 12.86 9.35 -13.90
C ARG A 223 11.51 10.04 -13.73
N ALA A 224 10.79 10.37 -14.80
CA ALA A 224 9.46 10.98 -14.71
C ALA A 224 8.42 10.05 -14.06
N ILE A 225 8.59 8.73 -14.20
CA ILE A 225 7.74 7.73 -13.51
C ILE A 225 7.94 7.82 -12.00
N VAL A 226 9.17 8.03 -11.52
CA VAL A 226 9.48 8.14 -10.09
C VAL A 226 9.19 9.55 -9.55
N ASN A 227 9.43 10.59 -10.35
CA ASN A 227 9.36 12.00 -9.95
C ASN A 227 7.92 12.53 -9.84
N LYS A 228 7.14 11.93 -8.94
CA LYS A 228 5.80 12.37 -8.57
C LYS A 228 5.86 13.41 -7.45
N ASP A 229 4.85 14.28 -7.39
CA ASP A 229 4.80 15.40 -6.44
C ASP A 229 4.94 14.92 -4.99
N ARG A 230 5.90 15.51 -4.27
CA ARG A 230 6.17 15.29 -2.84
C ARG A 230 6.25 13.82 -2.40
N ARG A 231 6.70 12.93 -3.29
CA ARG A 231 6.66 11.48 -3.02
C ARG A 231 7.59 11.02 -1.90
N GLY A 232 8.65 11.77 -1.61
CA GLY A 232 9.54 11.50 -0.47
C GLY A 232 8.87 11.88 0.86
N GLU A 233 8.12 12.99 0.89
CA GLU A 233 7.31 13.34 2.04
C GLU A 233 6.16 12.33 2.25
N LEU A 234 5.53 11.90 1.16
CA LEU A 234 4.48 10.90 1.21
C LEU A 234 5.00 9.53 1.66
N PHE A 235 6.24 9.17 1.27
CA PHE A 235 6.92 7.98 1.78
C PHE A 235 7.03 8.02 3.31
N TYR A 236 7.50 9.13 3.87
CA TYR A 236 7.54 9.33 5.32
C TYR A 236 6.14 9.23 5.93
N TYR A 237 5.18 10.01 5.41
CA TYR A 237 3.90 10.18 6.07
C TYR A 237 3.03 8.93 6.05
N MET A 238 2.99 8.21 4.92
CA MET A 238 2.24 6.97 4.81
C MET A 238 2.75 5.92 5.82
N HIS A 239 4.06 5.75 5.93
CA HIS A 239 4.67 4.81 6.89
C HIS A 239 4.56 5.30 8.34
N GLN A 240 4.66 6.60 8.61
CA GLN A 240 4.42 7.19 9.93
C GLN A 240 3.00 6.86 10.41
N GLN A 241 2.00 7.00 9.53
CA GLN A 241 0.61 6.67 9.82
C GLN A 241 0.39 5.16 10.02
N ILE A 242 1.09 4.30 9.27
CA ILE A 242 1.10 2.85 9.52
C ILE A 242 1.62 2.56 10.94
N ILE A 243 2.73 3.17 11.36
CA ILE A 243 3.29 2.98 12.70
C ILE A 243 2.37 3.51 13.79
N ALA A 244 1.73 4.67 13.58
CA ALA A 244 0.74 5.22 14.51
C ALA A 244 -0.45 4.26 14.69
N ARG A 245 -1.04 3.81 13.57
CA ARG A 245 -2.14 2.82 13.58
C ARG A 245 -1.72 1.53 14.27
N TYR A 246 -0.58 0.96 13.89
CA TYR A 246 -0.07 -0.28 14.49
C TYR A 246 0.16 -0.15 16.00
N ASN A 247 0.73 0.95 16.47
CA ASN A 247 0.92 1.19 17.90
C ASN A 247 -0.41 1.27 18.66
N VAL A 248 -1.44 1.90 18.09
CA VAL A 248 -2.77 1.91 18.71
C VAL A 248 -3.36 0.51 18.75
N GLU A 249 -3.22 -0.29 17.70
CA GLU A 249 -3.65 -1.69 17.72
C GLU A 249 -2.91 -2.52 18.77
N ARG A 250 -1.60 -2.33 18.93
CA ARG A 250 -0.82 -2.98 20.00
C ARG A 250 -1.39 -2.67 21.38
N MET A 251 -1.65 -1.39 21.67
CA MET A 251 -2.22 -0.97 22.95
C MET A 251 -3.63 -1.52 23.18
N CYS A 252 -4.46 -1.61 22.14
CA CYS A 252 -5.77 -2.27 22.21
C CYS A 252 -5.69 -3.77 22.54
N ASN A 253 -4.54 -4.40 22.34
CA ASN A 253 -4.33 -5.84 22.56
C ASN A 253 -3.31 -6.14 23.68
N ASN A 254 -3.13 -5.21 24.63
CA ASN A 254 -2.22 -5.33 25.78
C ASN A 254 -0.77 -5.63 25.36
N LEU A 255 -0.30 -4.96 24.32
CA LEU A 255 1.10 -4.95 23.89
C LEU A 255 1.66 -3.53 24.04
N SER A 256 2.94 -3.40 24.39
CA SER A 256 3.63 -2.12 24.39
C SER A 256 3.73 -1.56 22.96
N ARG A 257 3.95 -0.25 22.81
CA ARG A 257 4.42 0.35 21.55
C ARG A 257 5.59 -0.46 20.97
N VAL A 258 5.67 -0.48 19.64
CA VAL A 258 6.68 -1.25 18.92
C VAL A 258 8.08 -0.75 19.28
N ARG A 259 8.97 -1.68 19.59
CA ARG A 259 10.37 -1.36 19.86
C ARG A 259 11.10 -1.20 18.54
N ARG A 260 11.71 -0.04 18.30
CA ARG A 260 12.55 0.21 17.12
C ARG A 260 13.70 -0.81 16.98
N TYR A 261 14.10 -1.11 15.76
CA TYR A 261 15.28 -1.92 15.43
C TYR A 261 16.45 -1.02 15.02
N ASN A 262 17.09 -0.40 16.01
CA ASN A 262 18.16 0.60 15.81
C ASN A 262 19.58 0.08 16.08
N ASN A 263 19.72 -1.14 16.60
CA ASN A 263 20.99 -1.85 16.73
C ASN A 263 21.02 -3.01 15.75
N PHE A 264 21.67 -2.80 14.61
CA PHE A 264 21.71 -3.74 13.49
C PHE A 264 22.46 -5.04 13.80
N ARG A 265 23.17 -5.11 14.93
CA ARG A 265 23.91 -6.30 15.38
C ARG A 265 23.17 -7.06 16.48
N ALA A 266 22.07 -6.52 16.99
CA ALA A 266 21.24 -7.22 17.97
C ALA A 266 20.46 -8.35 17.30
N ALA A 267 20.18 -9.41 18.07
CA ALA A 267 19.24 -10.43 17.63
C ALA A 267 17.82 -9.84 17.50
N ILE A 268 17.11 -10.23 16.45
CA ILE A 268 15.70 -9.94 16.26
C ILE A 268 14.92 -10.96 17.08
N GLU A 269 14.39 -10.52 18.22
CA GLU A 269 13.66 -11.35 19.19
C GLU A 269 12.45 -12.03 18.54
N GLU A 270 11.72 -11.31 17.68
CA GLU A 270 10.49 -11.78 17.04
C GLU A 270 10.80 -12.74 15.88
N GLY A 271 10.43 -14.01 16.04
CA GLY A 271 10.33 -14.96 14.93
C GLY A 271 9.06 -14.73 14.11
N TYR A 272 9.07 -15.12 12.83
CA TYR A 272 7.87 -15.11 11.99
C TYR A 272 7.88 -16.25 10.98
N PHE A 273 6.79 -17.00 10.93
CA PHE A 273 6.60 -18.12 10.01
C PHE A 273 5.39 -17.84 9.12
N PRO A 274 5.61 -17.35 7.89
CA PRO A 274 4.57 -16.70 7.10
C PRO A 274 3.45 -17.64 6.64
N LYS A 275 3.74 -18.96 6.54
CA LYS A 275 2.83 -19.96 5.96
C LYS A 275 2.31 -19.47 4.60
N LEU A 276 3.21 -19.06 3.72
CA LEU A 276 2.92 -18.71 2.33
C LEU A 276 3.78 -19.62 1.44
N ASP A 277 3.21 -20.06 0.32
CA ASP A 277 3.94 -20.78 -0.73
C ASP A 277 3.74 -20.04 -2.04
N SER A 278 4.81 -19.83 -2.79
CA SER A 278 4.72 -19.24 -4.14
C SER A 278 4.33 -20.30 -5.16
N THR A 279 3.28 -20.03 -5.92
CA THR A 279 2.88 -20.90 -7.04
C THR A 279 3.83 -20.76 -8.24
N VAL A 280 4.34 -19.55 -8.47
CA VAL A 280 5.30 -19.24 -9.55
C VAL A 280 6.66 -19.86 -9.28
N ALA A 281 7.22 -19.63 -8.09
CA ALA A 281 8.54 -20.15 -7.72
C ALA A 281 8.50 -21.62 -7.29
N SER A 282 7.30 -22.14 -7.00
CA SER A 282 7.08 -23.48 -6.44
C SER A 282 7.89 -23.73 -5.17
N ARG A 283 8.01 -22.70 -4.32
CA ARG A 283 8.76 -22.74 -3.06
C ARG A 283 8.00 -22.02 -1.94
N ALA A 284 8.17 -22.52 -0.73
CA ALA A 284 7.68 -21.86 0.47
C ALA A 284 8.47 -20.57 0.73
N TRP A 285 7.80 -19.55 1.28
CA TRP A 285 8.50 -18.35 1.76
C TRP A 285 9.30 -18.70 3.02
N PRO A 286 10.62 -18.43 3.04
CA PRO A 286 11.46 -18.77 4.19
C PRO A 286 10.98 -18.05 5.47
N PRO A 287 10.87 -18.76 6.60
CA PRO A 287 10.58 -18.14 7.89
C PRO A 287 11.83 -17.44 8.45
N ARG A 288 11.63 -16.56 9.43
CA ARG A 288 12.70 -16.08 10.31
C ARG A 288 12.53 -16.70 11.69
N PHE A 289 13.52 -17.44 12.17
CA PHE A 289 13.50 -17.97 13.53
C PHE A 289 13.72 -16.86 14.57
N ALA A 290 13.14 -17.02 15.75
CA ALA A 290 13.37 -16.10 16.86
C ALA A 290 14.86 -16.01 17.23
N GLY A 291 15.33 -14.81 17.56
CA GLY A 291 16.73 -14.56 17.89
C GLY A 291 17.69 -14.52 16.69
N THR A 292 17.18 -14.41 15.46
CA THR A 292 18.02 -14.29 14.25
C THR A 292 18.72 -12.94 14.22
N THR A 293 20.02 -12.90 13.91
CA THR A 293 20.77 -11.67 13.64
C THR A 293 21.00 -11.51 12.14
N ILE A 294 20.90 -10.28 11.63
CA ILE A 294 21.29 -10.00 10.25
C ILE A 294 22.81 -10.16 10.08
N ARG A 295 23.25 -10.48 8.87
CA ARG A 295 24.66 -10.75 8.54
C ARG A 295 25.03 -10.03 7.26
N ASP A 296 26.33 -9.84 7.04
CA ASP A 296 26.86 -9.30 5.80
C ASP A 296 26.37 -10.14 4.61
N LEU A 297 25.98 -9.47 3.54
CA LEU A 297 25.37 -10.08 2.36
C LEU A 297 26.41 -10.21 1.26
N ASP A 298 26.54 -11.41 0.70
CA ASP A 298 27.34 -11.67 -0.50
C ASP A 298 26.59 -12.64 -1.41
N ARG A 299 25.66 -12.09 -2.19
CA ARG A 299 24.78 -12.84 -3.11
C ARG A 299 25.04 -12.39 -4.54
N PRO A 300 26.05 -12.94 -5.24
CA PRO A 300 26.39 -12.56 -6.61
C PRO A 300 25.22 -12.74 -7.60
N VAL A 301 24.36 -13.76 -7.40
CA VAL A 301 23.19 -14.02 -8.25
C VAL A 301 22.18 -12.87 -8.25
N ASP A 302 22.08 -12.18 -7.11
CA ASP A 302 21.19 -11.04 -6.85
C ASP A 302 21.91 -9.69 -7.06
N GLN A 303 23.21 -9.72 -7.39
CA GLN A 303 24.13 -8.57 -7.47
C GLN A 303 24.16 -7.76 -6.17
N ILE A 304 24.18 -8.46 -5.04
CA ILE A 304 24.22 -7.86 -3.71
C ILE A 304 25.55 -8.20 -3.05
N ARG A 305 26.30 -7.18 -2.67
CA ARG A 305 27.43 -7.28 -1.76
C ARG A 305 27.42 -6.06 -0.84
N SER A 306 27.09 -6.25 0.42
CA SER A 306 26.91 -5.16 1.38
C SER A 306 27.10 -5.68 2.80
N ASP A 307 27.88 -4.94 3.58
CA ASP A 307 28.17 -5.28 4.97
C ASP A 307 27.21 -4.54 5.91
N VAL A 308 26.93 -5.11 7.08
CA VAL A 308 26.08 -4.46 8.10
C VAL A 308 26.64 -3.09 8.51
N SER A 309 27.96 -2.91 8.44
CA SER A 309 28.62 -1.60 8.69
C SER A 309 28.27 -0.52 7.68
N GLU A 310 27.81 -0.87 6.47
CA GLU A 310 27.33 0.12 5.50
C GLU A 310 26.01 0.75 5.98
N LEU A 311 25.10 -0.03 6.57
CA LEU A 311 23.88 0.50 7.20
C LEU A 311 24.24 1.46 8.35
N GLU A 312 25.23 1.10 9.17
CA GLU A 312 25.74 1.95 10.27
C GLU A 312 26.30 3.27 9.71
N THR A 313 27.07 3.20 8.62
CA THR A 313 27.65 4.37 7.96
C THR A 313 26.57 5.29 7.37
N TRP A 314 25.59 4.73 6.68
CA TRP A 314 24.49 5.52 6.11
C TRP A 314 23.64 6.17 7.20
N ARG A 315 23.32 5.45 8.28
CA ARG A 315 22.67 6.03 9.47
C ARG A 315 23.44 7.25 9.96
N ASP A 316 24.74 7.11 10.20
CA ASP A 316 25.54 8.19 10.79
C ASP A 316 25.57 9.43 9.88
N ARG A 317 25.59 9.23 8.56
CA ARG A 317 25.44 10.32 7.57
C ARG A 317 24.07 11.00 7.63
N PHE A 318 22.98 10.26 7.83
CA PHE A 318 21.65 10.85 8.04
C PHE A 318 21.60 11.68 9.32
N LEU A 319 22.09 11.13 10.43
CA LEU A 319 22.13 11.85 11.71
C LEU A 319 22.95 13.14 11.59
N GLN A 320 24.10 13.10 10.91
CA GLN A 320 24.91 14.29 10.66
C GLN A 320 24.21 15.32 9.75
N ALA A 321 23.53 14.87 8.69
CA ALA A 321 22.84 15.78 7.78
C ALA A 321 21.66 16.49 8.46
N ILE A 322 20.90 15.76 9.28
CA ILE A 322 19.82 16.32 10.09
C ILE A 322 20.39 17.26 11.15
N GLU A 323 21.50 16.90 11.80
CA GLU A 323 22.14 17.76 12.79
C GLU A 323 22.55 19.11 12.17
N ASN A 324 23.14 19.07 10.99
CA ASN A 324 23.56 20.25 10.23
C ASN A 324 22.42 20.94 9.46
N MET A 325 21.19 20.42 9.50
CA MET A 325 20.05 20.85 8.69
C MET A 325 20.42 21.06 7.20
N SER A 326 21.26 20.19 6.67
CA SER A 326 21.73 20.25 5.28
C SER A 326 22.26 18.90 4.79
N VAL A 327 22.11 18.65 3.49
CA VAL A 327 22.58 17.43 2.82
C VAL A 327 23.74 17.73 1.88
N MET A 328 24.73 16.84 1.88
CA MET A 328 25.90 16.94 1.02
C MET A 328 25.56 16.52 -0.41
N LEU A 329 25.79 17.41 -1.37
CA LEU A 329 25.64 17.15 -2.79
C LEU A 329 26.91 16.51 -3.37
N PRO A 330 26.84 15.85 -4.56
CA PRO A 330 28.00 15.20 -5.17
C PRO A 330 29.17 16.16 -5.49
N ASN A 331 28.89 17.45 -5.67
CA ASN A 331 29.89 18.48 -5.91
C ASN A 331 30.51 19.06 -4.61
N GLY A 332 30.22 18.48 -3.45
CA GLY A 332 30.70 18.93 -2.15
C GLY A 332 29.95 20.13 -1.55
N ARG A 333 28.97 20.71 -2.25
CA ARG A 333 28.11 21.78 -1.71
C ARG A 333 27.06 21.20 -0.76
N GLN A 334 26.55 22.05 0.13
CA GLN A 334 25.45 21.71 1.03
C GLN A 334 24.13 22.22 0.46
N LEU A 335 23.09 21.38 0.48
CA LEU A 335 21.71 21.74 0.20
C LEU A 335 20.96 21.83 1.54
N PRO A 336 20.43 23.00 1.92
CA PRO A 336 19.66 23.13 3.15
C PRO A 336 18.44 22.19 3.20
N LEU A 337 18.13 21.67 4.38
CA LEU A 337 16.88 20.99 4.68
C LEU A 337 15.89 22.01 5.23
N ASP A 338 15.23 22.73 4.33
CA ASP A 338 14.25 23.76 4.69
C ASP A 338 12.90 23.19 5.14
N GLU A 339 12.00 24.08 5.53
CA GLU A 339 10.67 23.76 6.05
C GLU A 339 9.70 23.17 5.00
N GLU A 340 9.87 23.55 3.73
CA GLU A 340 8.93 23.24 2.63
C GLU A 340 9.29 21.93 1.92
N THR A 341 10.58 21.71 1.68
CA THR A 341 11.07 20.58 0.87
C THR A 341 11.99 19.63 1.64
N GLY A 342 12.44 19.99 2.84
CA GLY A 342 13.44 19.21 3.58
C GLY A 342 13.00 17.77 3.87
N ILE A 343 11.74 17.55 4.29
CA ILE A 343 11.22 16.20 4.52
C ILE A 343 11.12 15.38 3.22
N ASP A 344 10.77 16.02 2.10
CA ASP A 344 10.69 15.34 0.80
C ASP A 344 12.06 14.93 0.28
N VAL A 345 13.07 15.80 0.46
CA VAL A 345 14.47 15.49 0.17
C VAL A 345 14.93 14.31 1.04
N LEU A 346 14.68 14.36 2.36
CA LEU A 346 15.05 13.26 3.26
C LEU A 346 14.36 11.95 2.90
N GLY A 347 13.07 11.97 2.54
CA GLY A 347 12.34 10.76 2.14
C GLY A 347 12.97 10.07 0.94
N ASN A 348 13.35 10.84 -0.08
CA ASN A 348 14.03 10.32 -1.27
C ASN A 348 15.46 9.83 -1.00
N LEU A 349 16.18 10.46 -0.05
CA LEU A 349 17.48 9.99 0.40
C LEU A 349 17.35 8.67 1.19
N MET A 350 16.38 8.57 2.09
CA MET A 350 16.21 7.48 3.05
C MET A 350 15.76 6.17 2.41
N GLU A 351 14.77 6.23 1.50
CA GLU A 351 14.13 5.03 0.95
C GLU A 351 15.14 4.03 0.36
N SER A 352 16.06 4.35 -0.54
CA SER A 352 16.27 5.56 -1.34
C SER A 352 15.61 5.43 -2.72
N SER A 353 15.31 6.56 -3.36
CA SER A 353 14.81 6.60 -4.73
C SER A 353 15.86 7.10 -5.74
N ILE A 354 15.64 6.87 -7.04
CA ILE A 354 16.53 7.36 -8.11
C ILE A 354 16.58 8.90 -8.20
N ILE A 355 15.64 9.59 -7.54
CA ILE A 355 15.62 11.06 -7.42
C ILE A 355 16.33 11.57 -6.15
N SER A 356 16.93 10.69 -5.36
CA SER A 356 17.87 11.01 -4.29
C SER A 356 18.94 12.01 -4.75
N ARG A 357 19.21 13.04 -3.93
CA ARG A 357 20.16 14.11 -4.27
C ARG A 357 21.62 13.66 -4.25
N ASN A 358 21.95 12.58 -3.54
CA ASN A 358 23.29 12.01 -3.48
C ASN A 358 23.27 10.54 -3.02
N ARG A 359 22.67 9.67 -3.85
CA ARG A 359 22.53 8.22 -3.57
C ARG A 359 23.85 7.51 -3.23
N PRO A 360 25.00 7.77 -3.90
CA PRO A 360 26.27 7.14 -3.52
C PRO A 360 26.75 7.50 -2.11
N TYR A 361 26.39 8.68 -1.60
CA TYR A 361 26.79 9.13 -0.27
C TYR A 361 25.79 8.70 0.82
N TYR A 362 24.50 8.90 0.61
CA TYR A 362 23.48 8.55 1.63
C TYR A 362 23.03 7.09 1.57
N GLY A 363 23.37 6.37 0.51
CA GLY A 363 23.07 4.96 0.38
C GLY A 363 21.62 4.66 0.05
N ASP A 364 21.17 3.47 0.47
CA ASP A 364 19.85 2.91 0.23
C ASP A 364 19.28 2.31 1.53
N LEU A 365 19.38 3.08 2.63
CA LEU A 365 19.25 2.58 4.02
C LEU A 365 17.96 1.78 4.25
N HIS A 366 16.78 2.35 3.99
CA HIS A 366 15.50 1.69 4.23
C HIS A 366 15.37 0.38 3.42
N ASN A 367 15.61 0.43 2.10
CA ASN A 367 15.49 -0.71 1.21
C ASN A 367 16.48 -1.82 1.57
N MET A 368 17.73 -1.47 1.88
CA MET A 368 18.72 -2.47 2.28
C MET A 368 18.39 -3.09 3.63
N GLY A 369 17.78 -2.36 4.57
CA GLY A 369 17.25 -2.96 5.79
C GLY A 369 16.25 -4.09 5.52
N HIS A 370 15.35 -3.91 4.54
CA HIS A 370 14.47 -5.00 4.06
C HIS A 370 15.26 -6.20 3.52
N VAL A 371 16.31 -5.95 2.72
CA VAL A 371 17.18 -7.00 2.15
C VAL A 371 17.95 -7.77 3.24
N PHE A 372 18.60 -7.07 4.17
CA PHE A 372 19.36 -7.69 5.27
C PHE A 372 18.47 -8.57 6.16
N ILE A 373 17.27 -8.10 6.48
CA ILE A 373 16.32 -8.87 7.29
C ILE A 373 15.81 -10.08 6.50
N SER A 374 15.44 -9.90 5.23
CA SER A 374 14.81 -10.95 4.42
C SER A 374 15.75 -12.11 4.06
N TYR A 375 17.05 -11.84 3.90
CA TYR A 375 18.08 -12.85 3.64
C TYR A 375 18.83 -13.33 4.89
N SER A 376 18.39 -12.95 6.10
CA SER A 376 19.08 -13.34 7.34
C SER A 376 19.26 -14.86 7.54
N HIS A 377 18.44 -15.68 6.87
CA HIS A 377 18.54 -17.14 6.88
C HIS A 377 19.54 -17.72 5.85
N ASP A 378 19.88 -16.97 4.79
CA ASP A 378 20.81 -17.38 3.72
C ASP A 378 21.52 -16.14 3.12
N PRO A 379 22.41 -15.48 3.87
CA PRO A 379 22.96 -14.18 3.47
C PRO A 379 23.95 -14.23 2.31
N ASP A 380 24.46 -15.42 1.96
CA ASP A 380 25.50 -15.59 0.93
C ASP A 380 25.12 -16.63 -0.16
N HIS A 381 23.84 -16.98 -0.23
CA HIS A 381 23.29 -17.89 -1.23
C HIS A 381 23.80 -19.34 -1.17
N ARG A 382 24.52 -19.74 -0.11
CA ARG A 382 25.06 -21.10 0.02
C ARG A 382 23.97 -22.17 0.10
N HIS A 383 22.77 -21.78 0.54
CA HIS A 383 21.62 -22.68 0.68
C HIS A 383 20.63 -22.59 -0.48
N LEU A 384 20.90 -21.74 -1.48
CA LEU A 384 20.03 -21.53 -2.64
C LEU A 384 18.59 -21.14 -2.23
N GLU A 385 18.47 -20.38 -1.14
CA GLU A 385 17.20 -19.89 -0.63
C GLU A 385 16.86 -18.49 -1.19
N GLN A 386 15.57 -18.19 -1.23
CA GLN A 386 15.03 -16.91 -1.67
C GLN A 386 14.88 -15.95 -0.48
N PHE A 387 14.41 -14.73 -0.69
CA PHE A 387 14.12 -13.80 0.42
C PHE A 387 12.86 -14.22 1.19
N GLY A 388 12.82 -13.96 2.50
CA GLY A 388 11.59 -14.05 3.30
C GLY A 388 10.61 -12.91 3.01
N VAL A 389 9.46 -12.88 3.70
CA VAL A 389 8.36 -11.91 3.40
C VAL A 389 8.74 -10.43 3.49
N MET A 390 9.77 -10.07 4.28
CA MET A 390 10.34 -8.71 4.31
C MET A 390 10.94 -8.28 2.97
N GLY A 391 11.26 -9.22 2.09
CA GLY A 391 11.83 -8.99 0.78
C GLY A 391 10.79 -8.65 -0.29
N ASP A 392 9.50 -8.55 0.00
CA ASP A 392 8.47 -8.17 -1.00
C ASP A 392 7.45 -7.21 -0.38
N SER A 393 7.15 -6.10 -1.07
CA SER A 393 6.20 -5.10 -0.58
C SER A 393 4.78 -5.64 -0.41
N ALA A 394 4.36 -6.66 -1.16
CA ALA A 394 3.04 -7.27 -0.97
C ALA A 394 2.92 -8.09 0.32
N THR A 395 4.05 -8.47 0.94
CA THR A 395 4.06 -9.37 2.09
C THR A 395 4.78 -8.82 3.32
N ALA A 396 5.57 -7.74 3.18
CA ALA A 396 6.43 -7.26 4.24
C ALA A 396 5.65 -6.85 5.50
N MET A 397 4.48 -6.23 5.37
CA MET A 397 3.66 -5.81 6.51
C MET A 397 3.15 -6.98 7.37
N ARG A 398 3.20 -8.22 6.86
CA ARG A 398 2.86 -9.41 7.63
C ARG A 398 3.83 -9.67 8.76
N ASP A 399 5.08 -9.27 8.62
CA ASP A 399 6.14 -9.58 9.56
C ASP A 399 6.20 -8.56 10.72
N PRO A 400 6.19 -8.97 12.00
CA PRO A 400 6.36 -8.06 13.12
C PRO A 400 7.60 -7.15 13.03
N VAL A 401 8.68 -7.62 12.40
CA VAL A 401 9.92 -6.82 12.26
C VAL A 401 9.78 -5.66 11.28
N PHE A 402 8.82 -5.69 10.37
CA PHE A 402 8.51 -4.57 9.47
C PHE A 402 8.27 -3.30 10.29
N TYR A 403 7.42 -3.41 11.31
CA TYR A 403 7.06 -2.31 12.18
C TYR A 403 8.23 -1.84 13.05
N ARG A 404 9.12 -2.76 13.45
CA ARG A 404 10.34 -2.40 14.20
C ARG A 404 11.32 -1.63 13.33
N TRP A 405 11.47 -2.03 12.07
CA TRP A 405 12.32 -1.36 11.08
C TRP A 405 11.77 0.02 10.75
N HIS A 406 10.48 0.09 10.41
CA HIS A 406 9.82 1.36 10.07
C HIS A 406 9.71 2.32 11.24
N ALA A 407 9.55 1.85 12.48
CA ALA A 407 9.63 2.71 13.67
C ALA A 407 11.02 3.34 13.83
N TYR A 408 12.09 2.63 13.46
CA TYR A 408 13.44 3.19 13.47
C TYR A 408 13.64 4.23 12.35
N ILE A 409 13.13 3.96 11.14
CA ILE A 409 13.16 4.91 10.03
C ILE A 409 12.36 6.18 10.37
N ASP A 410 11.17 6.02 10.95
CA ASP A 410 10.30 7.10 11.42
C ASP A 410 10.96 7.96 12.51
N ASP A 411 11.69 7.33 13.45
CA ASP A 411 12.47 8.07 14.44
C ASP A 411 13.51 9.01 13.81
N ILE A 412 14.19 8.59 12.73
CA ILE A 412 15.15 9.45 12.04
C ILE A 412 14.44 10.64 11.39
N PHE A 413 13.28 10.43 10.75
CA PHE A 413 12.49 11.54 10.21
C PHE A 413 12.02 12.50 11.31
N HIS A 414 11.62 11.95 12.46
CA HIS A 414 11.24 12.76 13.62
C HIS A 414 12.38 13.66 14.10
N LEU A 415 13.65 13.21 14.08
CA LEU A 415 14.79 14.08 14.44
C LEU A 415 14.83 15.36 13.60
N TYR A 416 14.53 15.28 12.31
CA TYR A 416 14.38 16.46 11.46
C TYR A 416 13.14 17.28 11.82
N LYS A 417 11.98 16.63 12.00
CA LYS A 417 10.74 17.33 12.38
C LYS A 417 10.87 18.09 13.70
N TYR A 418 11.68 17.61 14.64
CA TYR A 418 12.00 18.31 15.90
C TYR A 418 12.82 19.58 15.73
N LYS A 419 13.58 19.72 14.64
CA LYS A 419 14.36 20.93 14.34
C LYS A 419 13.56 22.01 13.64
N LEU A 420 12.35 21.70 13.15
CA LEU A 420 11.48 22.67 12.54
C LEU A 420 10.86 23.60 13.59
N THR A 421 10.70 24.87 13.22
CA THR A 421 10.00 25.84 14.05
C THR A 421 8.56 25.37 14.31
N PRO A 422 8.11 25.32 15.58
CA PRO A 422 6.73 25.03 15.93
C PRO A 422 5.76 25.95 15.21
N TYR A 423 4.56 25.47 14.88
CA TYR A 423 3.57 26.31 14.23
C TYR A 423 3.07 27.42 15.16
N GLY A 424 3.14 28.66 14.69
CA GLY A 424 2.57 29.82 15.36
C GLY A 424 1.06 29.94 15.14
N ASN A 425 0.45 30.90 15.84
CA ASN A 425 -0.99 31.20 15.71
C ASN A 425 -1.37 31.73 14.33
N ASP A 426 -0.42 32.33 13.61
CA ASP A 426 -0.57 32.75 12.22
C ASP A 426 -0.81 31.59 11.27
N ARG A 427 -0.27 30.41 11.57
CA ARG A 427 -0.44 29.20 10.75
C ARG A 427 -1.51 28.25 11.27
N LEU A 428 -1.74 28.21 12.59
CA LEU A 428 -2.74 27.34 13.22
C LEU A 428 -4.12 27.98 13.30
N GLY A 429 -4.20 29.31 13.45
CA GLY A 429 -5.46 30.01 13.70
C GLY A 429 -6.29 30.22 12.45
N LEU A 430 -7.61 30.26 12.64
CA LEU A 430 -8.56 30.77 11.66
C LEU A 430 -9.39 31.88 12.34
N PRO A 431 -8.98 33.15 12.25
CA PRO A 431 -9.64 34.25 12.95
C PRO A 431 -11.14 34.31 12.65
N GLN A 432 -11.96 34.70 13.63
CA GLN A 432 -13.43 34.78 13.53
C GLN A 432 -14.15 33.43 13.33
N HIS A 433 -13.45 32.30 13.42
CA HIS A 433 -14.04 30.97 13.31
C HIS A 433 -13.77 30.18 14.58
N GLN A 434 -14.85 29.71 15.20
CA GLN A 434 -14.78 28.91 16.41
C GLN A 434 -15.45 27.56 16.16
N VAL A 435 -14.73 26.47 16.40
CA VAL A 435 -15.34 25.14 16.47
C VAL A 435 -15.88 24.96 17.88
N SER A 436 -17.20 24.94 18.02
CA SER A 436 -17.84 24.83 19.34
C SER A 436 -17.93 23.39 19.82
N SER A 437 -18.07 22.43 18.91
CA SER A 437 -18.04 21.01 19.28
C SER A 437 -17.76 20.10 18.08
N VAL A 438 -17.32 18.88 18.40
CA VAL A 438 -17.32 17.74 17.50
C VAL A 438 -17.95 16.54 18.21
N SER A 439 -18.66 15.70 17.46
CA SER A 439 -19.25 14.46 17.96
C SER A 439 -19.35 13.41 16.88
N ILE A 440 -19.51 12.16 17.31
CA ILE A 440 -19.76 11.01 16.44
C ILE A 440 -21.19 10.52 16.68
N GLU A 441 -21.95 10.39 15.59
CA GLU A 441 -23.31 9.83 15.57
C GLU A 441 -23.35 8.59 14.67
N GLY A 442 -23.97 7.51 15.13
CA GLY A 442 -23.99 6.20 14.44
C GLY A 442 -23.58 5.09 15.41
N GLY A 443 -24.16 3.89 15.29
CA GLY A 443 -23.84 2.77 16.20
C GLY A 443 -24.50 2.84 17.59
N GLY A 444 -25.60 3.59 17.74
CA GLY A 444 -26.43 3.61 18.94
C GLY A 444 -26.02 4.64 19.99
N THR A 445 -24.83 4.52 20.61
CA THR A 445 -24.39 5.43 21.69
C THR A 445 -23.56 6.59 21.12
N PRO A 446 -23.86 7.86 21.47
CA PRO A 446 -23.06 9.01 21.02
C PRO A 446 -21.59 8.88 21.38
N ASN A 447 -20.70 9.34 20.50
CA ASN A 447 -19.23 9.31 20.68
C ASN A 447 -18.67 7.89 20.92
N THR A 448 -19.34 6.86 20.40
CA THR A 448 -18.87 5.49 20.43
C THR A 448 -18.67 4.99 19.00
N LEU A 449 -17.50 4.42 18.73
CA LEU A 449 -17.18 3.71 17.50
C LEU A 449 -17.26 2.21 17.79
N ASN A 450 -18.14 1.50 17.09
CA ASN A 450 -18.27 0.05 17.27
C ASN A 450 -17.47 -0.69 16.21
N THR A 451 -16.73 -1.69 16.65
CA THR A 451 -15.97 -2.60 15.78
C THR A 451 -16.35 -4.05 16.06
N LEU A 452 -16.16 -4.89 15.06
CA LEU A 452 -16.50 -6.32 15.10
C LEU A 452 -15.72 -7.08 14.03
N TRP A 453 -15.91 -8.39 13.96
CA TRP A 453 -15.37 -9.21 12.87
C TRP A 453 -16.37 -9.31 11.71
N GLU A 454 -15.89 -9.16 10.47
CA GLU A 454 -16.70 -9.40 9.27
C GLU A 454 -16.06 -10.51 8.42
N GLN A 455 -16.91 -11.41 7.92
CA GLN A 455 -16.54 -12.41 6.94
C GLN A 455 -16.91 -11.92 5.54
N SER A 456 -15.91 -11.85 4.68
CA SER A 456 -16.05 -11.48 3.29
C SER A 456 -15.43 -12.52 2.37
N THR A 457 -15.73 -12.45 1.08
CA THR A 457 -15.25 -13.38 0.07
C THR A 457 -14.38 -12.70 -0.97
N VAL A 458 -13.41 -13.45 -1.50
CA VAL A 458 -12.59 -13.11 -2.67
C VAL A 458 -12.57 -14.29 -3.63
N ASP A 459 -12.59 -14.02 -4.94
CA ASP A 459 -12.50 -15.09 -5.95
C ASP A 459 -11.04 -15.39 -6.28
N LEU A 460 -10.65 -16.65 -6.12
CA LEU A 460 -9.30 -17.14 -6.40
C LEU A 460 -9.15 -17.62 -7.85
N GLY A 461 -10.27 -17.80 -8.58
CA GLY A 461 -10.31 -18.50 -9.86
C GLY A 461 -9.33 -17.94 -10.89
N ARG A 462 -9.07 -16.63 -10.86
CA ARG A 462 -8.18 -15.91 -11.79
C ARG A 462 -6.69 -16.20 -11.57
N GLY A 463 -6.29 -16.50 -10.34
CA GLY A 463 -4.89 -16.75 -9.96
C GLY A 463 -4.54 -18.24 -9.80
N MET A 464 -5.50 -19.14 -10.05
CA MET A 464 -5.34 -20.57 -9.85
C MET A 464 -4.88 -21.30 -11.12
N ASP A 465 -3.61 -21.15 -11.50
CA ASP A 465 -3.03 -21.78 -12.69
C ASP A 465 -3.33 -23.29 -12.81
N PHE A 466 -3.64 -23.73 -14.03
CA PHE A 466 -3.88 -25.11 -14.46
C PHE A 466 -5.04 -25.82 -13.73
N THR A 467 -6.07 -25.07 -13.34
CA THR A 467 -7.32 -25.61 -12.79
C THR A 467 -8.52 -25.34 -13.68
N PRO A 468 -9.62 -26.12 -13.58
CA PRO A 468 -10.86 -25.82 -14.28
C PRO A 468 -11.34 -24.38 -14.02
N ARG A 469 -12.02 -23.79 -15.02
CA ARG A 469 -12.62 -22.45 -14.93
C ARG A 469 -13.80 -22.43 -13.96
N GLY A 470 -14.33 -21.23 -13.73
CA GLY A 470 -15.43 -20.93 -12.81
C GLY A 470 -14.95 -20.46 -11.44
N SER A 471 -15.83 -19.74 -10.75
CA SER A 471 -15.55 -19.08 -9.48
C SER A 471 -15.09 -20.06 -8.39
N VAL A 472 -14.04 -19.70 -7.65
CA VAL A 472 -13.58 -20.42 -6.46
C VAL A 472 -13.37 -19.43 -5.34
N LEU A 473 -14.39 -19.30 -4.48
CA LEU A 473 -14.39 -18.30 -3.43
C LEU A 473 -13.59 -18.76 -2.22
N ALA A 474 -12.77 -17.86 -1.68
CA ALA A 474 -12.24 -17.97 -0.32
C ALA A 474 -12.94 -16.97 0.59
N ARG A 475 -13.28 -17.41 1.80
CA ARG A 475 -13.91 -16.60 2.84
C ARG A 475 -12.89 -16.30 3.93
N PHE A 476 -12.59 -15.03 4.16
CA PHE A 476 -11.67 -14.58 5.20
C PHE A 476 -12.39 -13.70 6.21
N THR A 477 -11.85 -13.63 7.42
CA THR A 477 -12.38 -12.79 8.50
C THR A 477 -11.45 -11.60 8.71
N HIS A 478 -11.98 -10.39 8.72
CA HIS A 478 -11.24 -9.15 8.92
C HIS A 478 -11.94 -8.25 9.94
N LEU A 479 -11.21 -7.27 10.49
CA LEU A 479 -11.81 -6.24 11.32
C LEU A 479 -12.80 -5.42 10.48
N GLN A 480 -13.84 -4.91 11.13
CA GLN A 480 -14.81 -4.01 10.53
C GLN A 480 -15.34 -3.04 11.58
N HIS A 481 -15.85 -1.90 11.14
CA HIS A 481 -16.58 -0.96 11.98
C HIS A 481 -17.99 -0.70 11.45
N ASP A 482 -18.88 -0.27 12.35
CA ASP A 482 -20.17 0.29 11.92
C ASP A 482 -19.94 1.66 11.28
N GLU A 483 -20.74 2.00 10.27
CA GLU A 483 -20.71 3.33 9.67
C GLU A 483 -21.19 4.40 10.66
N TYR A 484 -20.59 5.58 10.58
CA TYR A 484 -20.90 6.69 11.47
C TYR A 484 -20.75 8.03 10.76
N ASN A 485 -21.19 9.09 11.42
CA ASN A 485 -21.13 10.46 10.95
C ASN A 485 -20.39 11.33 11.97
N TYR A 486 -19.49 12.17 11.50
CA TYR A 486 -19.01 13.31 12.26
C TYR A 486 -20.07 14.42 12.22
N VAL A 487 -20.33 15.03 13.37
CA VAL A 487 -21.12 16.26 13.49
C VAL A 487 -20.25 17.32 14.12
N ILE A 488 -19.95 18.36 13.35
CA ILE A 488 -19.02 19.43 13.72
C ILE A 488 -19.78 20.75 13.71
N GLU A 489 -19.79 21.42 14.86
CA GLU A 489 -20.44 22.71 15.03
C GLU A 489 -19.40 23.83 14.92
N VAL A 490 -19.57 24.72 13.95
CA VAL A 490 -18.64 25.83 13.66
C VAL A 490 -19.41 27.14 13.62
N ASN A 491 -18.98 28.11 14.41
CA ASN A 491 -19.48 29.47 14.37
C ASN A 491 -18.50 30.36 13.60
N ASN A 492 -18.98 31.01 12.54
CA ASN A 492 -18.28 32.05 11.81
C ASN A 492 -18.84 33.42 12.22
N THR A 493 -18.08 34.17 13.01
CA THR A 493 -18.45 35.53 13.45
C THR A 493 -18.08 36.61 12.41
N GLY A 494 -17.52 36.23 11.27
CA GLY A 494 -17.22 37.10 10.15
C GLY A 494 -18.46 37.44 9.31
N GLY A 495 -18.36 38.50 8.50
CA GLY A 495 -19.46 38.97 7.65
C GLY A 495 -19.63 38.23 6.32
N SER A 496 -18.74 37.28 6.00
CA SER A 496 -18.73 36.57 4.72
C SER A 496 -18.54 35.06 4.89
N SER A 497 -19.00 34.29 3.90
CA SER A 497 -18.75 32.86 3.83
C SER A 497 -17.27 32.61 3.51
N VAL A 498 -16.65 31.65 4.21
CA VAL A 498 -15.28 31.21 3.91
C VAL A 498 -15.26 29.73 3.55
N MET A 499 -14.28 29.29 2.78
CA MET A 499 -13.98 27.86 2.65
C MET A 499 -13.02 27.45 3.77
N GLY A 500 -13.40 26.42 4.53
CA GLY A 500 -12.55 25.79 5.52
C GLY A 500 -12.03 24.44 5.03
N MET A 501 -10.80 24.09 5.40
CA MET A 501 -10.28 22.74 5.29
C MET A 501 -10.44 22.04 6.65
N PHE A 502 -11.29 21.03 6.69
CA PHE A 502 -11.55 20.22 7.87
C PHE A 502 -10.53 19.09 7.93
N ARG A 503 -9.91 18.90 9.09
CA ARG A 503 -8.90 17.88 9.36
C ARG A 503 -9.30 17.11 10.60
N ILE A 504 -9.49 15.80 10.48
CA ILE A 504 -10.00 14.95 11.57
C ILE A 504 -8.93 13.92 11.92
N PHE A 505 -8.57 13.84 13.19
CA PHE A 505 -7.62 12.88 13.74
C PHE A 505 -8.21 12.17 14.96
N ILE A 506 -7.67 10.99 15.27
CA ILE A 506 -7.96 10.27 16.52
C ILE A 506 -6.66 9.78 17.16
N ALA A 507 -6.58 9.81 18.48
CA ALA A 507 -5.44 9.28 19.23
C ALA A 507 -5.90 8.62 20.54
N PRO A 508 -5.13 7.65 21.08
CA PRO A 508 -5.34 7.16 22.45
C PRO A 508 -5.10 8.28 23.47
N THR A 509 -5.80 8.22 24.61
CA THR A 509 -5.64 9.22 25.69
C THR A 509 -4.58 8.84 26.72
N VAL A 510 -4.29 7.55 26.88
CA VAL A 510 -3.37 7.02 27.88
C VAL A 510 -2.35 6.05 27.28
N ASP A 511 -1.17 6.02 27.88
CA ASP A 511 -0.08 5.10 27.59
C ASP A 511 -0.35 3.69 28.12
N GLU A 512 0.62 2.79 27.90
CA GLU A 512 0.50 1.37 28.25
C GLU A 512 0.50 1.11 29.76
N SER A 513 0.86 2.12 30.56
CA SER A 513 0.78 2.11 32.02
C SER A 513 -0.51 2.77 32.55
N GLY A 514 -1.38 3.25 31.65
CA GLY A 514 -2.62 3.96 31.98
C GLY A 514 -2.42 5.44 32.34
N LYS A 515 -1.24 6.01 32.07
CA LYS A 515 -0.97 7.43 32.33
C LYS A 515 -1.34 8.28 31.12
N PRO A 516 -1.86 9.51 31.31
CA PRO A 516 -2.10 10.42 30.19
C PRO A 516 -0.82 10.69 29.40
N PHE A 517 -0.94 10.73 28.07
CA PHE A 517 0.20 11.08 27.22
C PHE A 517 0.58 12.56 27.38
N SER A 518 1.88 12.84 27.26
CA SER A 518 2.35 14.17 26.91
C SER A 518 1.91 14.54 25.48
N PHE A 519 1.77 15.83 25.18
CA PHE A 519 1.42 16.27 23.82
C PHE A 519 2.41 15.71 22.76
N ASP A 520 3.71 15.74 23.06
CA ASP A 520 4.74 15.31 22.11
C ASP A 520 4.73 13.81 21.81
N GLU A 521 4.30 12.98 22.77
CA GLU A 521 4.05 11.56 22.52
C GLU A 521 2.73 11.33 21.79
N GLN A 522 1.65 12.00 22.24
CA GLN A 522 0.32 11.81 21.68
C GLN A 522 0.24 12.24 20.21
N ARG A 523 0.91 13.34 19.83
CA ARG A 523 0.89 13.85 18.44
C ARG A 523 1.41 12.83 17.42
N LYS A 524 2.35 11.96 17.81
CA LYS A 524 2.89 10.90 16.94
C LYS A 524 1.91 9.73 16.76
N LEU A 525 0.90 9.66 17.62
CA LEU A 525 -0.17 8.67 17.60
C LEU A 525 -1.48 9.24 17.03
N MET A 526 -1.47 10.47 16.52
CA MET A 526 -2.61 11.07 15.82
C MET A 526 -2.76 10.43 14.44
N ILE A 527 -3.79 9.59 14.34
CA ILE A 527 -4.16 8.90 13.10
C ILE A 527 -5.12 9.80 12.33
N GLU A 528 -4.78 10.15 11.08
CA GLU A 528 -5.68 10.89 10.17
C GLU A 528 -6.88 10.00 9.83
N LEU A 529 -8.08 10.54 10.04
CA LEU A 529 -9.34 9.88 9.71
C LEU A 529 -10.02 10.49 8.49
N ASP A 530 -9.90 11.81 8.29
CA ASP A 530 -10.47 12.48 7.13
C ASP A 530 -9.86 13.88 6.93
N LYS A 531 -9.93 14.35 5.69
CA LYS A 531 -9.54 15.70 5.27
C LYS A 531 -10.38 16.13 4.07
N PHE A 532 -11.14 17.22 4.22
CA PHE A 532 -12.06 17.69 3.20
C PHE A 532 -12.32 19.20 3.28
N SER A 533 -12.72 19.81 2.17
CA SER A 533 -13.08 21.23 2.12
C SER A 533 -14.59 21.43 2.17
N GLN A 534 -15.05 22.44 2.91
CA GLN A 534 -16.47 22.78 3.04
C GLN A 534 -16.64 24.28 3.27
N GLY A 535 -17.67 24.87 2.68
CA GLY A 535 -18.04 26.26 2.92
C GLY A 535 -18.69 26.46 4.29
N VAL A 536 -18.22 27.49 5.02
CA VAL A 536 -18.72 27.90 6.33
C VAL A 536 -19.35 29.29 6.18
N LYS A 537 -20.67 29.35 6.32
CA LYS A 537 -21.48 30.59 6.17
C LYS A 537 -21.39 31.45 7.44
N PRO A 538 -21.68 32.76 7.39
CA PRO A 538 -21.80 33.58 8.60
C PRO A 538 -22.80 32.97 9.59
N GLY A 539 -22.46 33.00 10.88
CA GLY A 539 -23.23 32.40 11.98
C GLY A 539 -22.88 30.94 12.26
N ASN A 540 -23.82 30.22 12.87
CA ASN A 540 -23.64 28.82 13.26
C ASN A 540 -23.83 27.88 12.06
N ASN A 541 -22.93 26.91 11.91
CA ASN A 541 -22.94 25.89 10.88
C ASN A 541 -22.80 24.51 11.51
N THR A 542 -23.68 23.60 11.12
CA THR A 542 -23.59 22.17 11.46
C THR A 542 -23.08 21.41 10.25
N ILE A 543 -21.84 20.91 10.31
CA ILE A 543 -21.23 20.13 9.24
C ILE A 543 -21.38 18.64 9.57
N ARG A 544 -21.98 17.89 8.65
CA ARG A 544 -22.17 16.44 8.76
C ARG A 544 -21.32 15.73 7.72
N ARG A 545 -20.47 14.81 8.14
CA ARG A 545 -19.53 14.08 7.27
C ARG A 545 -19.61 12.59 7.55
N LYS A 546 -19.89 11.78 6.53
CA LYS A 546 -20.01 10.32 6.67
C LYS A 546 -18.62 9.68 6.74
N SER A 547 -18.49 8.60 7.50
CA SER A 547 -17.26 7.79 7.53
C SER A 547 -16.89 7.27 6.15
N ILE A 548 -17.87 6.82 5.36
CA ILE A 548 -17.69 6.26 4.01
C ILE A 548 -17.08 7.23 3.00
N ASP A 549 -17.14 8.53 3.27
CA ASP A 549 -16.58 9.57 2.39
C ASP A 549 -15.12 9.90 2.73
N SER A 550 -14.49 9.20 3.69
CA SER A 550 -13.14 9.48 4.19
C SER A 550 -12.11 9.57 3.05
N SER A 551 -11.34 10.67 3.05
CA SER A 551 -10.23 10.87 2.11
C SER A 551 -8.98 10.06 2.44
N VAL A 552 -9.03 9.15 3.42
CA VAL A 552 -7.96 8.21 3.77
C VAL A 552 -8.19 6.85 3.12
N THR A 553 -9.44 6.46 2.91
CA THR A 553 -9.81 5.08 2.60
C THR A 553 -10.36 4.87 1.20
N ILE A 554 -10.30 3.63 0.74
CA ILE A 554 -11.07 3.12 -0.39
C ILE A 554 -12.10 2.07 0.09
N PRO A 555 -13.30 2.01 -0.51
CA PRO A 555 -14.33 1.07 -0.12
C PRO A 555 -13.93 -0.39 -0.40
N TYR A 556 -14.59 -1.36 0.23
CA TYR A 556 -14.27 -2.79 0.10
C TYR A 556 -14.26 -3.23 -1.36
N GLU A 557 -15.26 -2.80 -2.12
CA GLU A 557 -15.39 -3.13 -3.53
C GLU A 557 -14.12 -2.70 -4.27
N ARG A 558 -13.51 -1.55 -3.98
CA ARG A 558 -12.24 -1.16 -4.64
C ARG A 558 -11.06 -2.07 -4.30
N THR A 559 -11.06 -2.66 -3.12
CA THR A 559 -9.96 -3.49 -2.65
C THR A 559 -10.07 -4.94 -3.16
N PHE A 560 -11.29 -5.46 -3.32
CA PHE A 560 -11.57 -6.87 -3.62
C PHE A 560 -12.56 -7.05 -4.80
N ARG A 561 -12.52 -6.13 -5.76
CA ARG A 561 -13.48 -5.98 -6.88
C ARG A 561 -13.38 -7.14 -7.86
N ASN A 562 -14.54 -7.70 -8.26
CA ASN A 562 -14.64 -8.45 -9.51
C ASN A 562 -14.79 -7.46 -10.68
N GLN A 563 -13.93 -7.58 -11.71
CA GLN A 563 -13.98 -6.70 -12.87
C GLN A 563 -15.26 -6.86 -13.72
N ALA A 564 -16.01 -7.97 -13.55
CA ALA A 564 -17.28 -8.19 -14.23
C ALA A 564 -18.39 -7.19 -13.82
N ASP A 565 -18.26 -6.55 -12.66
CA ASP A 565 -19.23 -5.56 -12.15
C ASP A 565 -18.97 -4.13 -12.65
N ARG A 566 -18.03 -3.96 -13.60
CA ARG A 566 -17.69 -2.66 -14.20
C ARG A 566 -18.88 -2.14 -15.04
N PRO A 567 -19.30 -0.87 -14.86
CA PRO A 567 -20.26 -0.24 -15.78
C PRO A 567 -19.75 -0.32 -17.24
N ALA A 568 -20.60 -0.80 -18.15
CA ALA A 568 -20.18 -1.23 -19.48
C ALA A 568 -19.65 -0.13 -20.41
N ASP A 569 -19.87 1.15 -20.12
CA ASP A 569 -19.48 2.27 -20.98
C ASP A 569 -18.14 2.92 -20.55
N PRO A 570 -17.03 2.64 -21.26
CA PRO A 570 -15.72 3.24 -20.98
C PRO A 570 -15.76 4.75 -21.24
N GLY A 571 -15.21 5.53 -20.31
CA GLY A 571 -15.15 7.00 -20.44
C GLY A 571 -16.33 7.77 -19.84
N THR A 572 -17.29 7.08 -19.23
CA THR A 572 -18.27 7.71 -18.33
C THR A 572 -17.62 8.05 -16.98
N ALA A 573 -18.17 9.02 -16.24
CA ALA A 573 -17.69 9.36 -14.90
C ALA A 573 -17.73 8.14 -13.95
N GLY A 574 -18.77 7.30 -14.06
CA GLY A 574 -18.89 6.06 -13.27
C GLY A 574 -17.86 4.99 -13.65
N ALA A 575 -17.50 4.84 -14.92
CA ALA A 575 -16.39 3.98 -15.33
C ALA A 575 -15.04 4.56 -14.87
N ALA A 576 -14.83 5.88 -14.99
CA ALA A 576 -13.62 6.54 -14.51
C ALA A 576 -13.43 6.42 -12.98
N GLU A 577 -14.50 6.46 -12.18
CA GLU A 577 -14.47 6.17 -10.74
C GLU A 577 -14.25 4.67 -10.45
N PHE A 578 -14.75 3.79 -11.31
CA PHE A 578 -14.53 2.35 -11.20
C PHE A 578 -13.07 1.95 -11.52
N ASP A 579 -12.45 2.63 -12.48
CA ASP A 579 -11.22 2.15 -13.11
C ASP A 579 -9.91 2.54 -12.41
N PHE A 580 -9.91 3.51 -11.50
CA PHE A 580 -8.73 4.36 -11.36
C PHE A 580 -7.98 4.33 -10.01
N CYS A 581 -8.38 3.54 -9.01
CA CYS A 581 -7.78 3.61 -7.66
C CYS A 581 -7.70 2.28 -6.89
N GLY A 582 -6.53 1.62 -6.95
CA GLY A 582 -6.15 0.53 -6.03
C GLY A 582 -5.34 1.00 -4.82
N CYS A 583 -4.73 2.20 -4.86
CA CYS A 583 -4.05 2.78 -3.70
C CYS A 583 -5.07 3.45 -2.78
N GLY A 584 -5.16 2.97 -1.55
CA GLY A 584 -5.85 3.63 -0.44
C GLY A 584 -5.98 2.70 0.76
N TRP A 585 -6.11 3.26 1.96
CA TRP A 585 -6.28 2.44 3.16
C TRP A 585 -7.62 1.67 3.07
N PRO A 586 -7.70 0.39 3.46
CA PRO A 586 -8.97 -0.32 3.41
C PRO A 586 -9.98 0.30 4.38
N HIS A 587 -11.20 0.58 3.89
CA HIS A 587 -12.22 1.25 4.70
C HIS A 587 -12.53 0.50 6.01
N HIS A 588 -12.57 -0.83 5.97
CA HIS A 588 -12.82 -1.65 7.15
C HIS A 588 -11.74 -1.56 8.26
N MET A 589 -10.61 -0.93 7.96
CA MET A 589 -9.53 -0.63 8.92
C MET A 589 -9.42 0.88 9.25
N LEU A 590 -10.43 1.69 8.92
CA LEU A 590 -10.40 3.14 9.20
C LEU A 590 -10.20 3.42 10.70
N VAL A 591 -10.93 2.67 11.54
CA VAL A 591 -10.94 2.78 12.99
C VAL A 591 -10.12 1.65 13.61
N PRO A 592 -9.32 1.92 14.66
CA PRO A 592 -8.62 0.86 15.40
C PRO A 592 -9.58 -0.20 15.97
N LYS A 593 -9.10 -1.39 16.30
CA LYS A 593 -9.96 -2.43 16.88
C LYS A 593 -10.64 -2.00 18.19
N GLY A 594 -9.92 -1.32 19.08
CA GLY A 594 -10.42 -1.02 20.43
C GLY A 594 -10.52 -2.27 21.31
N THR A 595 -11.34 -2.20 22.37
CA THR A 595 -11.47 -3.28 23.37
C THR A 595 -12.92 -3.58 23.69
N THR A 596 -13.19 -4.74 24.27
CA THR A 596 -14.56 -5.14 24.68
C THR A 596 -15.16 -4.23 25.76
N GLN A 597 -14.31 -3.63 26.60
CA GLN A 597 -14.68 -2.69 27.65
C GLN A 597 -14.92 -1.28 27.08
N GLY A 598 -14.43 -1.03 25.86
CA GLY A 598 -14.33 0.29 25.27
C GLY A 598 -12.94 0.89 25.51
N TYR A 599 -12.24 1.19 24.43
CA TYR A 599 -10.91 1.79 24.47
C TYR A 599 -11.01 3.32 24.39
N PRO A 600 -10.47 4.06 25.38
CA PRO A 600 -10.61 5.50 25.43
C PRO A 600 -9.70 6.18 24.41
N MET A 601 -10.30 7.06 23.60
CA MET A 601 -9.62 7.84 22.58
C MET A 601 -10.11 9.29 22.59
N VAL A 602 -9.33 10.18 21.99
CA VAL A 602 -9.71 11.56 21.74
C VAL A 602 -9.86 11.77 20.24
N LEU A 603 -11.05 12.21 19.83
CA LEU A 603 -11.30 12.72 18.50
C LEU A 603 -10.89 14.19 18.46
N PHE A 604 -10.13 14.58 17.46
CA PHE A 604 -9.69 15.95 17.22
C PHE A 604 -10.22 16.42 15.87
N VAL A 605 -10.71 17.65 15.81
CA VAL A 605 -11.01 18.35 14.56
C VAL A 605 -10.34 19.72 14.53
N MET A 606 -9.83 20.09 13.37
CA MET A 606 -9.34 21.44 13.07
C MET A 606 -10.01 21.94 11.79
N VAL A 607 -10.36 23.23 11.78
CA VAL A 607 -10.74 23.95 10.55
C VAL A 607 -9.63 24.94 10.20
N SER A 608 -8.84 24.66 9.17
CA SER A 608 -7.79 25.56 8.66
C SER A 608 -8.29 26.40 7.47
N ASN A 609 -7.57 27.49 7.20
CA ASN A 609 -7.89 28.40 6.10
C ASN A 609 -7.63 27.72 4.74
N TRP A 610 -8.69 27.46 3.99
CA TRP A 610 -8.57 26.77 2.69
C TRP A 610 -7.70 27.53 1.68
N ASN A 611 -7.63 28.86 1.74
CA ASN A 611 -6.79 29.63 0.82
C ASN A 611 -5.29 29.38 1.01
N ASP A 612 -4.87 29.06 2.22
CA ASP A 612 -3.47 28.72 2.53
C ASP A 612 -3.16 27.25 2.21
N ASP A 613 -4.21 26.42 2.16
CA ASP A 613 -4.11 24.97 2.02
C ASP A 613 -4.29 24.50 0.57
N ARG A 614 -5.07 25.23 -0.24
CA ARG A 614 -5.47 24.79 -1.59
C ARG A 614 -4.29 24.71 -2.55
N VAL A 615 -4.33 23.72 -3.43
CA VAL A 615 -3.50 23.66 -4.63
C VAL A 615 -4.40 23.85 -5.84
N GLU A 616 -4.18 24.91 -6.62
CA GLU A 616 -4.93 25.17 -7.84
C GLU A 616 -4.49 24.20 -8.94
N GLN A 617 -5.39 23.29 -9.33
CA GLN A 617 -5.18 22.29 -10.36
C GLN A 617 -6.52 21.73 -10.88
N ASP A 618 -6.51 21.20 -12.11
CA ASP A 618 -7.68 20.54 -12.70
C ASP A 618 -7.76 19.07 -12.22
N LEU A 619 -8.86 18.73 -11.55
CA LEU A 619 -9.13 17.38 -11.02
C LEU A 619 -10.16 16.61 -11.86
N VAL A 620 -10.65 17.16 -12.98
CA VAL A 620 -11.64 16.50 -13.83
C VAL A 620 -11.09 15.16 -14.32
N GLY A 621 -11.89 14.09 -14.17
CA GLY A 621 -11.54 12.74 -14.59
C GLY A 621 -10.45 12.06 -13.75
N SER A 622 -10.11 12.60 -12.58
CA SER A 622 -9.15 12.00 -11.65
C SER A 622 -9.90 11.28 -10.52
N CYS A 623 -9.48 10.07 -10.16
CA CYS A 623 -9.87 9.52 -8.88
C CYS A 623 -9.13 10.27 -7.77
N ASN A 624 -9.91 10.86 -6.85
CA ASN A 624 -9.44 11.69 -5.75
C ASN A 624 -9.80 11.06 -4.37
N ASP A 625 -10.20 9.80 -4.37
CA ASP A 625 -10.44 9.06 -3.14
C ASP A 625 -9.09 8.62 -2.54
N ALA A 626 -9.03 8.49 -1.21
CA ALA A 626 -7.81 8.13 -0.48
C ALA A 626 -6.58 9.05 -0.73
N ALA A 627 -6.80 10.30 -1.15
CA ALA A 627 -5.73 11.24 -1.46
C ALA A 627 -4.80 11.54 -0.27
N SER A 628 -5.23 11.28 0.96
CA SER A 628 -4.40 11.48 2.17
C SER A 628 -3.10 10.68 2.13
N TYR A 629 -3.15 9.40 1.74
CA TYR A 629 -1.98 8.52 1.68
C TYR A 629 -1.49 8.24 0.25
N CYS A 630 -2.32 8.52 -0.75
CA CYS A 630 -2.03 8.18 -2.15
C CYS A 630 -1.89 9.39 -3.08
N GLY A 631 -2.06 10.62 -2.57
CA GLY A 631 -2.09 11.83 -3.38
C GLY A 631 -3.14 11.75 -4.48
N ILE A 632 -2.91 12.46 -5.58
CA ILE A 632 -3.76 12.38 -6.78
C ILE A 632 -2.86 11.98 -7.95
N ARG A 633 -3.27 10.93 -8.68
CA ARG A 633 -2.48 10.41 -9.80
C ARG A 633 -2.25 11.48 -10.87
N ASP A 634 -1.00 11.64 -11.30
CA ASP A 634 -0.56 12.62 -12.30
C ASP A 634 -0.91 14.08 -11.94
N ARG A 635 -1.05 14.38 -10.65
CA ARG A 635 -1.41 15.69 -10.10
C ARG A 635 -0.57 15.99 -8.86
N LYS A 636 -0.69 17.23 -8.35
CA LYS A 636 -0.05 17.63 -7.10
C LYS A 636 -0.85 17.09 -5.92
N TYR A 637 -0.16 16.86 -4.80
CA TYR A 637 -0.83 16.55 -3.54
C TYR A 637 -1.79 17.70 -3.17
N PRO A 638 -3.08 17.43 -2.87
CA PRO A 638 -4.14 18.45 -2.86
C PRO A 638 -4.18 19.34 -1.60
N ASP A 639 -3.07 19.44 -0.87
CA ASP A 639 -2.94 20.21 0.36
C ASP A 639 -1.50 20.73 0.49
N ARG A 640 -1.32 22.06 0.49
CA ARG A 640 0.00 22.71 0.60
C ARG A 640 0.67 22.50 1.95
N ARG A 641 -0.09 22.17 3.00
CA ARG A 641 0.47 21.93 4.32
C ARG A 641 1.35 20.68 4.31
N ALA A 642 2.26 20.60 5.28
CA ALA A 642 3.01 19.38 5.52
C ALA A 642 2.03 18.22 5.80
N MET A 643 2.33 17.05 5.28
CA MET A 643 1.53 15.86 5.54
C MET A 643 1.62 15.52 7.03
N GLY A 644 0.45 15.37 7.68
CA GLY A 644 0.33 15.25 9.14
C GLY A 644 0.07 16.57 9.87
N PHE A 645 -0.08 17.69 9.18
CA PHE A 645 -0.47 18.96 9.79
C PHE A 645 -1.81 18.81 10.56
N PRO A 646 -1.90 19.25 11.83
CA PRO A 646 -0.95 20.12 12.52
C PRO A 646 0.01 19.39 13.50
N PHE A 647 0.09 18.06 13.46
CA PHE A 647 0.78 17.21 14.45
C PHE A 647 2.18 16.74 14.03
N ASP A 648 2.59 17.01 12.78
CA ASP A 648 3.90 16.62 12.26
C ASP A 648 5.07 17.32 12.99
N ARG A 649 4.81 18.43 13.71
CA ARG A 649 5.82 19.20 14.45
C ARG A 649 5.59 19.18 15.96
N PRO A 650 6.66 19.31 16.76
CA PRO A 650 6.52 19.54 18.19
C PRO A 650 5.89 20.91 18.47
N ALA A 651 5.21 21.02 19.61
CA ALA A 651 4.76 22.29 20.18
C ALA A 651 5.26 22.39 21.63
N PRO A 652 6.50 22.86 21.86
CA PRO A 652 7.12 22.87 23.20
C PRO A 652 6.34 23.67 24.25
N ALA A 653 5.50 24.63 23.82
CA ALA A 653 4.63 25.41 24.70
C ALA A 653 3.37 24.64 25.16
N ALA A 654 3.05 23.50 24.54
CA ALA A 654 1.91 22.67 24.88
C ALA A 654 2.40 21.41 25.62
N THR A 655 1.93 21.22 26.85
CA THR A 655 2.24 20.00 27.63
C THR A 655 1.20 18.91 27.38
N THR A 656 -0.04 19.32 27.10
CA THR A 656 -1.19 18.47 26.80
C THR A 656 -1.84 18.88 25.49
N LEU A 657 -2.70 18.02 24.93
CA LEU A 657 -3.51 18.37 23.77
C LEU A 657 -4.39 19.61 24.02
N SER A 658 -4.89 19.79 25.24
CA SER A 658 -5.70 20.96 25.62
C SER A 658 -4.94 22.28 25.46
N ASP A 659 -3.64 22.31 25.83
CA ASP A 659 -2.78 23.50 25.68
C ASP A 659 -2.53 23.85 24.19
N PHE A 660 -2.58 22.85 23.32
CA PHE A 660 -2.38 23.01 21.89
C PHE A 660 -3.59 23.63 21.17
N LEU A 661 -4.79 23.50 21.74
CA LEU A 661 -6.02 23.92 21.06
C LEU A 661 -6.05 25.43 20.77
N ARG A 662 -6.69 25.76 19.66
CA ARG A 662 -7.01 27.12 19.21
C ARG A 662 -8.52 27.21 18.98
N PRO A 663 -9.12 28.41 18.86
CA PRO A 663 -10.57 28.54 18.71
C PRO A 663 -11.16 27.73 17.54
N ASN A 664 -10.41 27.53 16.46
CA ASN A 664 -10.79 26.75 15.29
C ASN A 664 -10.50 25.24 15.42
N MET A 665 -10.26 24.75 16.64
CA MET A 665 -10.02 23.34 16.96
C MET A 665 -10.95 22.90 18.07
N ALA A 666 -11.38 21.64 18.04
CA ALA A 666 -12.14 21.03 19.12
C ALA A 666 -11.71 19.58 19.32
N VAL A 667 -11.92 19.08 20.53
CA VAL A 667 -11.72 17.69 20.89
C VAL A 667 -12.98 17.10 21.49
N ARG A 668 -13.10 15.79 21.39
CA ARG A 668 -14.16 15.02 22.04
C ARG A 668 -13.61 13.67 22.47
N ASP A 669 -13.78 13.34 23.74
CA ASP A 669 -13.54 11.99 24.22
C ASP A 669 -14.52 11.03 23.57
N CYS A 670 -14.00 9.93 23.05
CA CYS A 670 -14.76 8.88 22.42
C CYS A 670 -14.24 7.51 22.86
N ILE A 671 -15.05 6.49 22.62
CA ILE A 671 -14.72 5.12 22.99
C ILE A 671 -14.79 4.25 21.74
N VAL A 672 -13.77 3.42 21.53
CA VAL A 672 -13.79 2.38 20.50
C VAL A 672 -14.10 1.04 21.14
N ARG A 673 -15.28 0.50 20.87
CA ARG A 673 -15.79 -0.72 21.50
C ARG A 673 -15.79 -1.88 20.51
N PHE A 674 -14.98 -2.88 20.82
CA PHE A 674 -14.93 -4.13 20.09
C PHE A 674 -16.00 -5.10 20.58
N THR A 675 -16.84 -5.58 19.68
CA THR A 675 -17.77 -6.68 19.94
C THR A 675 -17.23 -7.95 19.30
N ASP A 676 -16.88 -8.94 20.10
CA ASP A 676 -16.34 -10.22 19.62
C ASP A 676 -17.45 -11.11 19.01
N ARG A 677 -17.97 -10.62 17.88
CA ARG A 677 -18.99 -11.26 17.06
C ARG A 677 -18.54 -11.16 15.61
N THR A 678 -18.81 -12.22 14.86
CA THR A 678 -18.61 -12.24 13.41
C THR A 678 -19.94 -12.03 12.69
N ARG A 679 -19.99 -11.08 11.74
CA ARG A 679 -21.09 -10.93 10.78
C ARG A 679 -20.65 -11.38 9.38
N GLN A 680 -21.60 -11.82 8.56
CA GLN A 680 -21.33 -12.07 7.14
C GLN A 680 -21.67 -10.82 6.34
N ARG A 681 -20.75 -10.38 5.47
CA ARG A 681 -20.98 -9.22 4.61
C ARG A 681 -22.21 -9.45 3.73
N GLY A 682 -23.11 -8.47 3.68
CA GLY A 682 -24.36 -8.53 2.91
C GLY A 682 -25.57 -9.10 3.64
N GLN A 683 -25.42 -9.70 4.82
CA GLN A 683 -26.54 -9.96 5.72
C GLN A 683 -26.70 -8.75 6.66
N GLN A 684 -27.76 -7.95 6.45
CA GLN A 684 -28.18 -6.97 7.45
C GLN A 684 -28.61 -7.73 8.70
N GLY A 685 -27.88 -7.52 9.80
CA GLY A 685 -28.27 -7.96 11.13
C GLY A 685 -29.19 -6.97 11.80
#